data_AF-A0A6P8P584-F1
#
_entry.id   AF-A0A6P8P584-F1
#
_cell.length_a   1.000
_cell.length_b   1.000
_cell.length_c   1.000
_cell.angle_alpha   90.00
_cell.angle_beta   90.00
_cell.angle_gamma   90.00
#
_symmetry.space_group_name_H-M   'P 1'
#
loop_
_entity.id
_entity.type
_entity.pdbx_description
1 polymer ?
#
loop_
_entity_poly.entity_id
_entity_poly.type
_entity_poly.pdbx_seq_one_letter_code
_entity_poly.pdbx_strand_id
1 'polypeptide(L)'
;MLIKSGITGPSMHWAMELSAESQGRDSQERGISTEAGFILERSPKGEKGTLKFSPRHRQKKVSGRQTDSCRSLDENGYFSHRPKEKLRTDSNNENSVPKDFENIDNSNFAPRTQRQKHQPGLVKKPLSKQKEHLKRKLEQEEKARENSLLGKNSNEVLQYSNRTAKNSSSHRKDSHRSSKQHHIRKSGSNSPELKYDLPPKCEISGKETISALARAKSQQCRQEIAEVYCQHKQGKLMPEKVTRFCPLEGKANNNVQWDEDSVEYVPTKPVRIAFVLVIHGRASRQLQRMIKAIYHKDHFYYLHCDKRSNYLHRQVLQIASRYPNVRVTPWRMSTIWGGASLLSMYLQNMKDLLEMKDWPWDFFINLSAADYPVRTNDHLVAFLSRYRNMNFLKSHGRDNARFIRKQGLDRLFLECDTHMWRLGDRKIPEGIIVDGGSDWFLLNRKFVEYVTFSSDDLVAKMKRFYAHTLLPAESFFHTVLENSPLCDTMVDNNLRITNWNRKLGCKCQYKHIVDWCGCSPNDFKPADFHRFQQTARPTFFARKFEAVVNQEIIGQLDYYLYGNYPSGTPGLRSYWENLYDEPDGIHSISDVMLTMYHSFSHLGLKRAETSLHTDGDNSCRYYPMGHPISVHFYFLADRFQGFLVKHHATNLAVSKLETLETWVMPRKVFKIASPPSDFGRLQFSEIGTDWDAKERLFRNFGGLIGPMDEPIGMQKWGKGPNVTVTVIWVDPINVIAATYDILIESNAEYTHYKPPLNLPLRPGVWTVKILHHWVPVAETKFLVTPLAFFNRQPIKKEELVKFHNGPPKNAYMEQNFQGLNTVLNIPVNIAQVEDAKRNAALTGTKLEDWVDSLVSNLWSAVDICASGPTSCPVMQACSQTAWSSHSPDPKSEMGPVKPNGRLR
;
A
#
# COMPACT_ATOMS: atom_id res chain seq x y z
N MET A 1 -45.89 42.19 8.78
CA MET A 1 -46.58 40.89 8.55
C MET A 1 -45.69 39.83 9.21
N LEU A 2 -46.08 39.06 10.25
CA LEU A 2 -47.31 38.26 10.50
C LEU A 2 -47.44 37.12 9.46
N ILE A 3 -47.65 35.83 9.79
CA ILE A 3 -47.98 35.09 11.04
C ILE A 3 -47.08 33.82 11.11
N LYS A 4 -46.54 33.23 12.20
CA LYS A 4 -46.63 33.33 13.69
C LYS A 4 -47.32 32.14 14.45
N SER A 5 -46.78 30.92 14.34
CA SER A 5 -47.06 29.74 15.21
C SER A 5 -45.81 28.83 15.35
N GLY A 6 -45.61 28.01 16.39
CA GLY A 6 -46.30 27.88 17.69
C GLY A 6 -46.52 26.41 18.14
N ILE A 7 -46.45 26.14 19.46
CA ILE A 7 -46.82 24.86 20.17
C ILE A 7 -45.79 23.70 20.02
N THR A 8 -45.46 22.86 21.03
CA THR A 8 -45.20 22.98 22.49
C THR A 8 -44.32 21.78 22.93
N GLY A 9 -43.76 21.79 24.16
CA GLY A 9 -43.23 20.60 24.84
C GLY A 9 -44.33 19.59 25.28
N PRO A 10 -43.98 18.55 26.07
CA PRO A 10 -43.52 18.79 27.44
C PRO A 10 -42.26 18.01 27.88
N SER A 11 -41.84 18.27 29.11
CA SER A 11 -40.76 17.59 29.85
C SER A 11 -41.28 16.54 30.83
N MET A 12 -40.41 15.67 31.34
CA MET A 12 -40.58 15.01 32.64
C MET A 12 -39.26 15.01 33.42
N HIS A 13 -39.35 15.38 34.70
CA HIS A 13 -38.32 15.16 35.72
C HIS A 13 -38.60 13.85 36.45
N TRP A 14 -37.54 13.12 36.84
CA TRP A 14 -37.37 12.47 38.16
C TRP A 14 -35.84 12.39 38.36
N ALA A 15 -35.20 13.22 39.18
CA ALA A 15 -35.28 13.37 40.64
C ALA A 15 -34.63 12.19 41.40
N MET A 16 -33.56 12.48 42.14
CA MET A 16 -33.00 11.62 43.18
C MET A 16 -33.82 11.78 44.46
N GLU A 17 -33.93 10.75 45.28
CA GLU A 17 -34.04 10.93 46.73
C GLU A 17 -33.41 9.76 47.50
N LEU A 18 -33.11 9.99 48.77
CA LEU A 18 -32.44 9.06 49.69
C LEU A 18 -33.44 8.54 50.73
N SER A 19 -33.23 7.31 51.20
CA SER A 19 -33.65 6.90 52.55
C SER A 19 -32.68 5.84 53.08
N ALA A 20 -32.63 5.67 54.39
CA ALA A 20 -31.64 4.87 55.11
C ALA A 20 -32.30 4.01 56.21
N GLU A 21 -31.47 3.29 56.96
CA GLU A 21 -31.79 2.64 58.25
C GLU A 21 -32.73 1.41 58.21
N SER A 22 -32.63 0.42 59.10
CA SER A 22 -31.69 0.17 60.22
C SER A 22 -31.57 -1.34 60.55
N GLN A 23 -30.66 -1.68 61.48
CA GLN A 23 -30.49 -2.95 62.21
C GLN A 23 -29.97 -4.17 61.40
N GLY A 24 -29.10 -5.03 61.92
CA GLY A 24 -28.31 -5.00 63.16
C GLY A 24 -28.41 -6.29 64.00
N ARG A 25 -27.35 -7.11 64.02
CA ARG A 25 -27.09 -8.16 65.03
C ARG A 25 -25.68 -8.75 64.91
N ASP A 26 -24.93 -8.73 66.01
CA ASP A 26 -23.67 -9.47 66.18
C ASP A 26 -23.91 -10.94 66.57
N SER A 27 -22.94 -11.84 66.28
CA SER A 27 -22.53 -12.90 67.22
C SER A 27 -21.13 -13.48 66.92
N GLN A 28 -20.21 -13.28 67.88
CA GLN A 28 -19.16 -14.21 68.34
C GLN A 28 -18.22 -14.96 67.35
N GLU A 29 -16.97 -14.52 67.41
CA GLU A 29 -15.75 -15.32 67.61
C GLU A 29 -15.82 -16.86 67.67
N ARG A 30 -14.91 -17.51 66.93
CA ARG A 30 -13.99 -18.49 67.54
C ARG A 30 -12.72 -18.65 66.70
N GLY A 31 -11.54 -18.46 67.30
CA GLY A 31 -10.24 -18.70 66.68
C GLY A 31 -9.46 -19.79 67.41
N ILE A 32 -8.72 -20.62 66.68
CA ILE A 32 -7.70 -21.56 67.21
C ILE A 32 -6.51 -21.56 66.24
N SER A 33 -5.30 -21.66 66.78
CA SER A 33 -4.01 -21.66 66.07
C SER A 33 -3.32 -23.03 66.09
N THR A 34 -2.55 -23.32 65.04
CA THR A 34 -1.35 -24.21 64.94
C THR A 34 -0.91 -24.17 63.47
N GLU A 35 0.33 -23.92 63.02
CA GLU A 35 1.71 -24.12 63.52
C GLU A 35 2.32 -25.50 63.17
N ALA A 36 3.60 -25.47 62.71
CA ALA A 36 4.44 -26.59 62.26
C ALA A 36 3.97 -27.38 60.99
N GLY A 37 4.85 -28.09 60.26
CA GLY A 37 6.31 -28.03 60.26
C GLY A 37 7.02 -29.28 59.69
N PHE A 38 7.93 -29.05 58.73
CA PHE A 38 9.12 -29.86 58.38
C PHE A 38 9.05 -31.31 57.80
N ILE A 39 9.97 -31.52 56.84
CA ILE A 39 10.90 -32.67 56.69
C ILE A 39 10.54 -33.91 55.83
N LEU A 40 11.65 -34.40 55.24
CA LEU A 40 12.02 -35.57 54.44
C LEU A 40 11.41 -36.92 54.94
N GLU A 41 11.52 -38.09 54.26
CA GLU A 41 12.42 -38.55 53.20
C GLU A 41 11.91 -39.87 52.56
N ARG A 42 12.43 -40.30 51.39
CA ARG A 42 13.03 -41.64 51.12
C ARG A 42 13.10 -42.02 49.62
N SER A 43 14.29 -42.41 49.16
CA SER A 43 14.48 -43.39 48.08
C SER A 43 14.68 -44.80 48.68
N PRO A 44 14.81 -45.87 47.87
CA PRO A 44 16.17 -46.45 47.76
C PRO A 44 16.53 -47.22 46.46
N LYS A 45 17.81 -47.15 46.08
CA LYS A 45 18.64 -48.14 45.32
C LYS A 45 18.26 -48.45 43.84
N GLY A 46 19.23 -48.70 42.94
CA GLY A 46 20.68 -48.48 43.04
C GLY A 46 21.56 -49.25 42.03
N GLU A 47 22.65 -48.58 41.60
CA GLU A 47 23.89 -49.13 40.99
C GLU A 47 23.82 -49.73 39.56
N LYS A 48 24.91 -49.76 38.75
CA LYS A 48 26.33 -49.40 39.02
C LYS A 48 27.06 -48.83 37.79
N GLY A 49 27.94 -47.84 38.02
CA GLY A 49 28.99 -47.38 37.08
C GLY A 49 28.63 -46.19 36.15
N THR A 50 29.58 -45.46 35.56
CA THR A 50 31.02 -45.36 35.89
C THR A 50 31.66 -44.00 35.52
N LEU A 51 32.59 -43.60 36.39
CA LEU A 51 33.71 -42.63 36.35
C LEU A 51 34.30 -42.19 34.96
N LYS A 52 34.94 -41.01 34.79
CA LYS A 52 35.76 -40.26 35.77
C LYS A 52 35.99 -38.75 35.45
N PHE A 53 35.69 -37.88 36.42
CA PHE A 53 36.41 -36.64 36.85
C PHE A 53 36.53 -35.36 35.97
N SER A 54 36.91 -34.26 36.63
CA SER A 54 36.81 -32.84 36.19
C SER A 54 38.07 -32.00 36.61
N PRO A 55 38.14 -30.64 36.63
CA PRO A 55 39.14 -29.89 35.83
C PRO A 55 40.17 -29.06 36.64
N ARG A 56 41.25 -28.54 36.00
CA ARG A 56 42.14 -27.49 36.58
C ARG A 56 43.03 -26.68 35.60
N HIS A 57 42.92 -25.35 35.69
CA HIS A 57 43.93 -24.27 35.69
C HIS A 57 45.31 -24.26 34.95
N ARG A 58 45.62 -23.04 34.42
CA ARG A 58 46.87 -22.21 34.49
C ARG A 58 48.03 -22.28 33.43
N GLN A 59 48.16 -21.13 32.73
CA GLN A 59 49.34 -20.23 32.56
C GLN A 59 50.71 -20.65 31.91
N LYS A 60 51.06 -19.90 30.84
CA LYS A 60 52.34 -19.22 30.47
C LYS A 60 53.73 -19.92 30.55
N LYS A 61 54.47 -19.86 29.42
CA LYS A 61 55.93 -19.54 29.25
C LYS A 61 56.22 -19.33 27.72
N VAL A 62 57.36 -18.80 27.21
CA VAL A 62 58.18 -17.58 27.52
C VAL A 62 59.27 -17.41 26.43
N SER A 63 59.51 -16.18 25.90
CA SER A 63 60.78 -15.62 25.36
C SER A 63 60.52 -14.36 24.51
N GLY A 64 61.33 -13.28 24.48
CA GLY A 64 62.48 -12.89 25.33
C GLY A 64 63.28 -11.68 24.77
N ARG A 65 64.07 -11.02 25.66
CA ARG A 65 65.16 -10.02 25.44
C ARG A 65 64.87 -8.53 25.11
N GLN A 66 65.40 -7.65 25.99
CA GLN A 66 66.31 -6.47 25.74
C GLN A 66 65.83 -5.26 24.88
N THR A 67 66.20 -3.98 25.09
CA THR A 67 66.92 -3.23 26.19
C THR A 67 66.70 -1.70 26.08
N ASP A 68 66.71 -1.01 27.22
CA ASP A 68 67.28 0.32 27.59
C ASP A 68 67.02 1.68 26.86
N SER A 69 66.62 2.66 27.70
CA SER A 69 66.98 4.10 27.81
C SER A 69 67.02 5.08 26.60
N CYS A 70 65.99 5.92 26.52
CA CYS A 70 65.93 7.36 26.88
C CYS A 70 67.01 8.41 26.44
N ARG A 71 66.54 9.66 26.20
CA ARG A 71 67.23 10.96 25.93
C ARG A 71 67.76 11.22 24.50
N SER A 72 67.83 12.45 23.97
CA SER A 72 67.04 13.71 24.13
C SER A 72 67.56 14.82 23.17
N LEU A 73 66.72 15.81 22.85
CA LEU A 73 67.01 17.14 22.24
C LEU A 73 67.21 17.24 20.70
N ASP A 74 66.15 17.78 20.07
CA ASP A 74 66.08 19.06 19.33
C ASP A 74 66.53 19.29 17.87
N GLU A 75 65.73 20.22 17.29
CA GLU A 75 65.85 21.08 16.10
C GLU A 75 65.61 20.62 14.64
N ASN A 76 64.67 21.37 14.03
CA ASN A 76 64.60 21.85 12.64
C ASN A 76 64.37 20.86 11.46
N GLY A 77 63.11 20.80 11.01
CA GLY A 77 62.70 20.16 9.76
C GLY A 77 61.22 20.38 9.41
N TYR A 78 60.88 21.48 8.74
CA TYR A 78 59.52 21.75 8.25
C TYR A 78 59.12 20.79 7.12
N PHE A 79 58.02 20.02 7.28
CA PHE A 79 56.95 19.88 6.27
C PHE A 79 55.75 19.08 6.83
N SER A 80 54.54 19.64 6.74
CA SER A 80 53.32 19.04 7.32
C SER A 80 52.52 18.23 6.30
N HIS A 81 52.44 16.90 6.50
CA HIS A 81 51.44 16.04 5.86
C HIS A 81 50.62 15.24 6.88
N ARG A 82 49.45 15.76 7.27
CA ARG A 82 48.42 14.96 7.95
C ARG A 82 47.83 13.91 6.99
N PRO A 83 47.74 12.63 7.38
CA PRO A 83 46.93 11.65 6.64
C PRO A 83 45.46 12.07 6.61
N LYS A 84 44.79 11.90 5.46
CA LYS A 84 43.35 12.16 5.34
C LYS A 84 42.55 10.98 5.89
N GLU A 85 41.92 11.16 7.06
CA GLU A 85 40.88 10.25 7.52
C GLU A 85 39.71 10.23 6.53
N LYS A 86 39.18 9.02 6.28
CA LYS A 86 38.02 8.83 5.40
C LYS A 86 36.74 8.98 6.22
N LEU A 87 36.18 10.19 6.23
CA LEU A 87 34.80 10.44 6.64
C LEU A 87 33.85 9.45 5.93
N ARG A 88 33.28 8.51 6.69
CA ARG A 88 32.17 7.67 6.21
C ARG A 88 30.98 8.57 5.97
N THR A 89 30.41 8.53 4.77
CA THR A 89 29.25 9.33 4.40
C THR A 89 27.98 8.54 4.68
N ASP A 90 27.25 8.89 5.74
CA ASP A 90 26.00 8.21 6.08
C ASP A 90 24.92 8.43 5.01
N SER A 91 24.31 7.33 4.56
CA SER A 91 23.42 7.33 3.40
C SER A 91 21.96 7.70 3.71
N ASN A 92 21.73 8.60 4.68
CA ASN A 92 20.40 9.15 5.01
C ASN A 92 19.93 10.18 3.96
N ASN A 93 19.87 9.75 2.70
CA ASN A 93 19.88 10.64 1.53
C ASN A 93 18.46 10.86 0.97
N GLU A 94 17.66 11.67 1.69
CA GLU A 94 16.25 11.95 1.39
C GLU A 94 16.03 12.71 0.06
N ASN A 95 14.78 12.70 -0.42
CA ASN A 95 14.21 13.25 -1.66
C ASN A 95 15.14 13.48 -2.88
N SER A 96 15.19 12.47 -3.77
CA SER A 96 15.69 12.59 -5.14
C SER A 96 15.16 11.46 -6.05
N VAL A 97 14.12 11.72 -6.85
CA VAL A 97 13.73 10.83 -7.98
C VAL A 97 14.87 10.84 -9.03
N PRO A 98 15.24 9.72 -9.69
CA PRO A 98 16.11 9.76 -10.85
C PRO A 98 15.52 10.60 -12.00
N LYS A 99 16.37 11.02 -12.94
CA LYS A 99 15.89 11.48 -14.26
C LYS A 99 15.71 10.27 -15.18
N ASP A 100 15.06 10.51 -16.33
CA ASP A 100 15.02 9.63 -17.50
C ASP A 100 14.16 8.36 -17.34
N PHE A 101 12.84 8.53 -17.37
CA PHE A 101 11.84 7.46 -17.49
C PHE A 101 10.62 7.89 -18.32
N GLU A 102 10.78 7.93 -19.64
CA GLU A 102 9.67 7.65 -20.56
C GLU A 102 9.72 6.15 -20.90
N ASN A 103 8.56 5.51 -21.00
CA ASN A 103 8.39 4.06 -21.18
C ASN A 103 9.01 3.17 -20.09
N ILE A 104 8.45 3.23 -18.87
CA ILE A 104 8.37 2.05 -18.00
C ILE A 104 7.09 1.29 -18.37
N ASP A 105 7.23 0.08 -18.91
CA ASP A 105 6.28 -1.00 -18.60
C ASP A 105 6.72 -1.62 -17.26
N ASN A 106 5.76 -2.03 -16.43
CA ASN A 106 6.04 -2.63 -15.12
C ASN A 106 6.35 -4.14 -15.19
N SER A 107 6.42 -4.71 -16.39
CA SER A 107 7.11 -5.97 -16.65
C SER A 107 8.63 -5.73 -16.74
N ASN A 108 9.44 -6.66 -16.24
CA ASN A 108 10.91 -6.61 -16.43
C ASN A 108 11.33 -7.15 -17.83
N PHE A 109 10.40 -7.42 -18.74
CA PHE A 109 10.64 -8.23 -19.94
C PHE A 109 9.91 -7.70 -21.19
N ALA A 110 10.66 -7.07 -22.10
CA ALA A 110 10.22 -6.86 -23.47
C ALA A 110 10.70 -8.02 -24.37
N PRO A 111 9.84 -8.62 -25.21
CA PRO A 111 10.20 -9.79 -26.02
C PRO A 111 11.23 -9.43 -27.12
N ARG A 112 12.37 -10.12 -27.14
CA ARG A 112 13.41 -9.99 -28.17
C ARG A 112 13.37 -11.14 -29.18
N THR A 113 12.77 -10.92 -30.33
CA THR A 113 12.90 -11.80 -31.50
C THR A 113 14.24 -11.55 -32.21
N GLN A 114 15.29 -12.27 -31.82
CA GLN A 114 16.61 -12.16 -32.48
C GLN A 114 16.67 -12.96 -33.78
N ARG A 115 16.84 -12.27 -34.92
CA ARG A 115 17.50 -12.85 -36.09
C ARG A 115 19.03 -12.76 -35.90
N GLN A 116 19.71 -13.90 -36.01
CA GLN A 116 21.18 -13.96 -35.91
C GLN A 116 21.87 -13.34 -37.13
N LYS A 117 23.04 -12.71 -36.90
CA LYS A 117 24.18 -12.62 -37.83
C LYS A 117 25.46 -12.29 -37.04
N HIS A 118 26.61 -12.76 -37.51
CA HIS A 118 27.89 -12.74 -36.76
C HIS A 118 28.58 -11.36 -36.67
N GLN A 119 29.51 -11.24 -35.71
CA GLN A 119 30.68 -10.34 -35.77
C GLN A 119 31.97 -11.19 -35.80
N PRO A 120 33.06 -10.71 -36.42
CA PRO A 120 34.09 -9.93 -35.70
C PRO A 120 34.52 -8.66 -36.47
N GLY A 121 35.36 -7.74 -35.95
CA GLY A 121 35.92 -7.56 -34.61
C GLY A 121 37.00 -6.44 -34.54
N LEU A 122 37.16 -5.82 -33.35
CA LEU A 122 38.33 -5.05 -32.84
C LEU A 122 38.84 -3.72 -33.50
N VAL A 123 38.69 -2.62 -32.73
CA VAL A 123 39.75 -1.65 -32.31
C VAL A 123 40.38 -0.64 -33.31
N LYS A 124 39.92 0.64 -33.28
CA LYS A 124 40.67 1.85 -32.77
C LYS A 124 39.85 3.17 -32.86
N LYS A 125 40.34 4.26 -32.23
CA LYS A 125 39.73 5.62 -32.15
C LYS A 125 40.41 6.61 -33.15
N PRO A 126 40.14 7.95 -33.14
CA PRO A 126 39.00 8.60 -33.82
C PRO A 126 39.41 9.80 -34.74
N LEU A 127 38.66 10.13 -35.80
CA LEU A 127 38.99 11.30 -36.65
C LEU A 127 37.79 12.13 -37.17
N SER A 128 37.93 13.46 -37.02
CA SER A 128 37.32 14.63 -37.70
C SER A 128 35.85 14.61 -38.21
N LYS A 129 35.08 15.64 -37.81
CA LYS A 129 33.68 15.92 -38.20
C LYS A 129 33.40 16.21 -39.69
N GLN A 130 34.38 16.22 -40.58
CA GLN A 130 34.17 16.61 -42.00
C GLN A 130 33.64 15.50 -42.91
N LYS A 131 33.70 14.22 -42.51
CA LYS A 131 33.30 13.09 -43.40
C LYS A 131 31.82 12.71 -43.36
N GLU A 132 31.06 13.22 -42.39
CA GLU A 132 29.65 12.85 -42.18
C GLU A 132 28.68 13.64 -43.09
N HIS A 133 29.03 14.88 -43.46
CA HIS A 133 28.19 15.73 -44.31
C HIS A 133 28.21 15.29 -45.79
N LEU A 134 29.33 14.73 -46.26
CA LEU A 134 29.45 14.26 -47.65
C LEU A 134 28.67 12.97 -47.92
N LYS A 135 28.59 12.07 -46.94
CA LYS A 135 27.95 10.75 -47.10
C LYS A 135 26.43 10.85 -47.32
N ARG A 136 25.77 11.82 -46.67
CA ARG A 136 24.32 12.05 -46.81
C ARG A 136 23.89 12.57 -48.19
N LYS A 137 24.80 13.12 -49.01
CA LYS A 137 24.48 13.48 -50.40
C LYS A 137 24.44 12.25 -51.32
N LEU A 138 25.44 11.39 -51.22
CA LEU A 138 25.56 10.20 -52.09
C LEU A 138 24.43 9.18 -51.84
N GLU A 139 24.03 8.97 -50.58
CA GLU A 139 22.93 8.06 -50.23
C GLU A 139 21.53 8.54 -50.70
N GLN A 140 21.42 9.77 -51.24
CA GLN A 140 20.18 10.29 -51.85
C GLN A 140 20.16 10.22 -53.38
N GLU A 141 21.31 10.16 -54.06
CA GLU A 141 21.38 10.09 -55.53
C GLU A 141 21.22 8.65 -56.06
N GLU A 142 21.65 7.65 -55.29
CA GLU A 142 21.62 6.24 -55.72
C GLU A 142 20.18 5.71 -55.85
N LYS A 143 19.29 6.06 -54.91
CA LYS A 143 17.85 5.70 -54.94
C LYS A 143 17.04 6.39 -56.04
N ALA A 144 17.60 7.36 -56.75
CA ALA A 144 16.94 8.01 -57.88
C ALA A 144 17.11 7.24 -59.20
N ARG A 145 17.98 6.21 -59.26
CA ARG A 145 18.33 5.50 -60.51
C ARG A 145 17.71 4.12 -60.70
N GLU A 146 17.15 3.51 -59.65
CA GLU A 146 16.63 2.13 -59.70
C GLU A 146 15.21 2.03 -60.29
N ASN A 147 14.48 3.15 -60.43
CA ASN A 147 13.10 3.22 -60.95
C ASN A 147 13.02 3.61 -62.44
N SER A 148 13.93 3.11 -63.28
CA SER A 148 13.86 3.30 -64.73
C SER A 148 14.42 2.11 -65.50
N LEU A 149 13.85 1.87 -66.69
CA LEU A 149 14.24 0.84 -67.67
C LEU A 149 13.98 -0.63 -67.26
N LEU A 150 12.78 -1.15 -67.59
CA LEU A 150 12.59 -2.12 -68.70
C LEU A 150 11.12 -2.62 -68.79
N GLY A 151 10.72 -3.11 -69.97
CA GLY A 151 9.43 -3.80 -70.20
C GLY A 151 9.03 -3.84 -71.67
N LYS A 152 8.10 -4.75 -72.06
CA LYS A 152 7.24 -4.70 -73.27
C LYS A 152 6.27 -5.91 -73.41
N ASN A 153 5.09 -5.63 -73.97
CA ASN A 153 4.23 -6.42 -74.89
C ASN A 153 3.68 -7.83 -74.56
N SER A 154 2.42 -7.85 -74.09
CA SER A 154 1.20 -8.41 -74.75
C SER A 154 1.25 -9.60 -75.74
N ASN A 155 0.33 -10.57 -75.56
CA ASN A 155 -0.86 -10.75 -76.43
C ASN A 155 -1.88 -11.80 -75.89
N GLU A 156 -3.19 -11.53 -76.11
CA GLU A 156 -4.31 -12.46 -76.44
C GLU A 156 -4.63 -13.70 -75.54
N VAL A 157 -5.85 -14.29 -75.44
CA VAL A 157 -7.21 -13.98 -75.96
C VAL A 157 -8.29 -14.70 -75.10
N LEU A 158 -9.51 -14.15 -75.01
CA LEU A 158 -10.85 -14.70 -75.38
C LEU A 158 -11.99 -14.08 -74.53
N GLN A 159 -13.17 -13.92 -75.12
CA GLN A 159 -14.38 -13.35 -74.52
C GLN A 159 -15.39 -14.45 -74.11
N TYR A 160 -16.32 -14.13 -73.21
CA TYR A 160 -17.73 -14.53 -73.36
C TYR A 160 -18.67 -13.48 -72.73
N SER A 161 -19.96 -13.50 -73.09
CA SER A 161 -20.81 -12.30 -73.05
C SER A 161 -22.24 -12.48 -72.50
N ASN A 162 -22.83 -11.34 -72.10
CA ASN A 162 -24.25 -10.96 -72.11
C ASN A 162 -25.36 -11.89 -71.55
N ARG A 163 -26.17 -11.34 -70.64
CA ARG A 163 -27.65 -11.14 -70.75
C ARG A 163 -28.11 -10.33 -69.50
N THR A 164 -28.70 -9.12 -69.61
CA THR A 164 -30.07 -8.73 -70.07
C THR A 164 -31.21 -9.32 -69.22
N ALA A 165 -32.30 -8.60 -68.88
CA ALA A 165 -32.65 -7.16 -68.98
C ALA A 165 -33.98 -6.87 -68.22
N LYS A 166 -34.56 -5.67 -68.46
CA LYS A 166 -35.85 -5.08 -68.01
C LYS A 166 -35.73 -4.28 -66.71
N ASN A 167 -36.08 -2.99 -66.63
CA ASN A 167 -37.27 -2.22 -67.09
C ASN A 167 -38.52 -2.54 -66.23
N SER A 168 -39.36 -1.58 -65.84
CA SER A 168 -39.66 -0.24 -66.40
C SER A 168 -39.91 0.78 -65.26
N SER A 169 -39.55 2.08 -65.32
CA SER A 169 -40.21 3.20 -66.02
C SER A 169 -41.69 3.39 -65.66
N SER A 170 -42.26 4.59 -65.46
CA SER A 170 -41.79 5.99 -65.61
C SER A 170 -42.64 6.90 -64.66
N HIS A 171 -42.72 8.24 -64.62
CA HIS A 171 -42.29 9.47 -65.34
C HIS A 171 -42.50 10.64 -64.30
N ARG A 172 -42.53 11.99 -64.47
CA ARG A 172 -42.30 13.12 -65.42
C ARG A 172 -42.27 14.40 -64.52
N LYS A 173 -41.70 15.59 -64.83
CA LYS A 173 -40.83 16.09 -65.91
C LYS A 173 -40.11 17.39 -65.43
N ASP A 174 -39.03 17.75 -66.13
CA ASP A 174 -38.26 19.03 -66.22
C ASP A 174 -38.89 20.33 -65.63
N SER A 175 -38.13 21.30 -65.09
CA SER A 175 -37.14 22.06 -65.91
C SER A 175 -36.25 23.06 -65.14
N HIS A 176 -34.98 23.15 -65.60
CA HIS A 176 -34.04 24.33 -65.65
C HIS A 176 -33.75 25.19 -64.38
N ARG A 177 -32.63 25.92 -64.21
CA ARG A 177 -31.24 26.02 -64.75
C ARG A 177 -30.51 27.00 -63.77
N SER A 178 -29.19 27.02 -63.55
CA SER A 178 -28.06 26.12 -63.85
C SER A 178 -26.84 26.52 -63.00
N SER A 179 -25.91 25.58 -62.73
CA SER A 179 -24.44 25.73 -62.58
C SER A 179 -23.83 26.85 -61.67
N LYS A 180 -22.67 26.65 -61.03
CA LYS A 180 -21.57 25.70 -61.28
C LYS A 180 -21.15 24.99 -60.00
N GLN A 181 -20.80 23.71 -60.14
CA GLN A 181 -20.02 22.96 -59.15
C GLN A 181 -18.57 22.82 -59.63
N HIS A 182 -17.63 22.74 -58.70
CA HIS A 182 -16.41 21.96 -58.87
C HIS A 182 -16.33 20.89 -57.78
N HIS A 183 -15.84 19.71 -58.13
CA HIS A 183 -15.85 18.51 -57.30
C HIS A 183 -14.60 18.36 -56.41
N ILE A 184 -14.65 17.36 -55.51
CA ILE A 184 -13.52 16.67 -54.82
C ILE A 184 -12.94 17.44 -53.60
N ARG A 185 -12.77 16.85 -52.41
CA ARG A 185 -13.04 15.48 -51.91
C ARG A 185 -13.38 15.52 -50.40
N LYS A 186 -14.11 14.51 -49.90
CA LYS A 186 -14.26 14.28 -48.44
C LYS A 186 -13.08 13.44 -47.91
N SER A 187 -12.55 13.82 -46.75
CA SER A 187 -11.89 12.90 -45.81
C SER A 187 -12.35 13.25 -44.39
N GLY A 188 -13.18 12.40 -43.80
CA GLY A 188 -13.79 12.65 -42.49
C GLY A 188 -12.84 12.32 -41.33
N SER A 189 -12.86 13.15 -40.30
CA SER A 189 -12.17 12.91 -39.03
C SER A 189 -13.05 13.42 -37.90
N ASN A 190 -14.17 12.74 -37.65
CA ASN A 190 -15.07 13.06 -36.55
C ASN A 190 -14.44 12.65 -35.22
N SER A 191 -13.62 13.54 -34.65
CA SER A 191 -13.43 13.59 -33.20
C SER A 191 -14.80 13.80 -32.54
N PRO A 192 -15.16 13.06 -31.48
CA PRO A 192 -16.43 13.28 -30.80
C PRO A 192 -16.43 14.68 -30.17
N GLU A 193 -17.38 15.53 -30.59
CA GLU A 193 -17.56 16.84 -29.98
C GLU A 193 -18.01 16.67 -28.52
N LEU A 194 -17.11 16.98 -27.60
CA LEU A 194 -17.43 17.15 -26.19
C LEU A 194 -18.40 18.33 -26.07
N LYS A 195 -19.70 18.04 -25.93
CA LYS A 195 -20.67 19.07 -25.55
C LYS A 195 -20.38 19.54 -24.14
N TYR A 196 -20.14 20.84 -24.00
CA TYR A 196 -20.08 21.54 -22.71
C TYR A 196 -21.35 22.38 -22.58
N ASP A 197 -22.07 22.26 -21.47
CA ASP A 197 -23.28 23.07 -21.22
C ASP A 197 -22.94 24.57 -21.03
N LEU A 198 -21.68 24.88 -20.73
CA LEU A 198 -21.09 26.21 -20.75
C LEU A 198 -19.77 26.15 -21.54
N PRO A 199 -19.59 26.93 -22.62
CA PRO A 199 -18.30 27.00 -23.32
C PRO A 199 -17.22 27.55 -22.38
N PRO A 200 -15.94 27.10 -22.50
CA PRO A 200 -14.88 27.55 -21.63
C PRO A 200 -14.64 29.06 -21.76
N LYS A 201 -14.34 29.73 -20.63
CA LYS A 201 -14.13 31.20 -20.54
C LYS A 201 -12.92 31.72 -21.33
N CYS A 202 -12.18 30.84 -22.00
CA CYS A 202 -11.09 31.15 -22.91
C CYS A 202 -10.83 29.95 -23.83
N GLU A 203 -10.11 30.18 -24.94
CA GLU A 203 -9.58 29.11 -25.79
C GLU A 203 -8.52 28.26 -25.04
N ILE A 204 -8.69 26.94 -25.06
CA ILE A 204 -7.81 25.97 -24.39
C ILE A 204 -6.87 25.32 -25.40
N SER A 205 -5.59 25.64 -25.32
CA SER A 205 -4.53 25.19 -26.26
C SER A 205 -3.38 24.44 -25.58
N GLY A 206 -3.33 24.37 -24.25
CA GLY A 206 -2.34 23.60 -23.49
C GLY A 206 -2.54 22.09 -23.59
N LYS A 207 -1.54 21.35 -24.08
CA LYS A 207 -1.60 19.89 -24.29
C LYS A 207 -1.94 19.12 -23.01
N GLU A 208 -1.32 19.49 -21.90
CA GLU A 208 -1.60 19.04 -20.53
C GLU A 208 -3.08 19.16 -20.18
N THR A 209 -3.64 20.37 -20.29
CA THR A 209 -5.05 20.65 -19.97
C THR A 209 -6.00 19.89 -20.90
N ILE A 210 -5.71 19.79 -22.20
CA ILE A 210 -6.50 18.99 -23.15
C ILE A 210 -6.47 17.51 -22.76
N SER A 211 -5.31 16.98 -22.37
CA SER A 211 -5.17 15.61 -21.87
C SER A 211 -5.93 15.38 -20.55
N ALA A 212 -5.97 16.37 -19.65
CA ALA A 212 -6.75 16.30 -18.41
C ALA A 212 -8.26 16.30 -18.72
N LEU A 213 -8.75 17.22 -19.55
CA LEU A 213 -10.16 17.31 -19.97
C LEU A 213 -10.68 16.01 -20.60
N ALA A 214 -9.86 15.35 -21.43
CA ALA A 214 -10.20 14.09 -22.08
C ALA A 214 -10.21 12.86 -21.13
N ARG A 215 -9.65 12.98 -19.92
CA ARG A 215 -9.54 11.90 -18.92
C ARG A 215 -10.41 12.11 -17.68
N ALA A 216 -10.71 13.36 -17.33
CA ALA A 216 -11.58 13.71 -16.21
C ALA A 216 -12.99 13.14 -16.42
N LYS A 217 -13.59 12.56 -15.37
CA LYS A 217 -14.81 11.74 -15.48
C LYS A 217 -16.05 12.59 -15.28
N SER A 218 -16.09 13.40 -14.23
CA SER A 218 -17.20 14.30 -13.95
C SER A 218 -17.17 15.55 -14.83
N GLN A 219 -18.35 16.11 -15.07
CA GLN A 219 -18.50 17.40 -15.76
C GLN A 219 -17.97 18.55 -14.90
N GLN A 220 -18.15 18.48 -13.58
CA GLN A 220 -17.61 19.45 -12.63
C GLN A 220 -16.08 19.54 -12.73
N CYS A 221 -15.37 18.41 -12.65
CA CYS A 221 -13.91 18.39 -12.76
C CYS A 221 -13.44 18.92 -14.13
N ARG A 222 -14.14 18.61 -15.23
CA ARG A 222 -13.86 19.23 -16.55
C ARG A 222 -14.06 20.76 -16.54
N GLN A 223 -15.07 21.27 -15.86
CA GLN A 223 -15.32 22.72 -15.72
C GLN A 223 -14.25 23.39 -14.84
N GLU A 224 -13.87 22.79 -13.72
CA GLU A 224 -12.82 23.30 -12.82
C GLU A 224 -11.44 23.33 -13.52
N ILE A 225 -11.10 22.29 -14.29
CA ILE A 225 -9.90 22.24 -15.13
C ILE A 225 -9.86 23.42 -16.11
N ALA A 226 -10.97 23.68 -16.82
CA ALA A 226 -11.08 24.78 -17.77
C ALA A 226 -11.01 26.17 -17.10
N GLU A 227 -11.69 26.35 -15.97
CA GLU A 227 -11.67 27.57 -15.15
C GLU A 227 -10.25 27.90 -14.69
N VAL A 228 -9.56 26.94 -14.04
CA VAL A 228 -8.21 27.13 -13.49
C VAL A 228 -7.19 27.40 -14.59
N TYR A 229 -7.27 26.69 -15.73
CA TYR A 229 -6.44 26.99 -16.90
C TYR A 229 -6.67 28.42 -17.42
N CYS A 230 -7.93 28.86 -17.56
CA CYS A 230 -8.23 30.20 -18.07
C CYS A 230 -7.83 31.32 -17.10
N GLN A 231 -7.99 31.13 -15.78
CA GLN A 231 -7.51 32.09 -14.78
C GLN A 231 -5.97 32.21 -14.79
N HIS A 232 -5.26 31.10 -15.04
CA HIS A 232 -3.81 31.10 -15.20
C HIS A 232 -3.36 31.74 -16.52
N LYS A 233 -4.01 31.42 -17.66
CA LYS A 233 -3.75 32.04 -18.99
C LYS A 233 -3.95 33.57 -18.96
N GLN A 234 -4.82 34.08 -18.08
CA GLN A 234 -5.04 35.52 -17.87
C GLN A 234 -4.09 36.17 -16.83
N GLY A 235 -3.12 35.44 -16.28
CA GLY A 235 -2.21 35.95 -15.23
C GLY A 235 -2.87 36.21 -13.87
N LYS A 236 -4.13 35.78 -13.67
CA LYS A 236 -4.93 36.11 -12.48
C LYS A 236 -4.77 35.11 -11.34
N LEU A 237 -4.26 33.90 -11.60
CA LEU A 237 -4.26 32.80 -10.64
C LEU A 237 -3.03 32.75 -9.71
N MET A 238 -1.82 32.76 -10.27
CA MET A 238 -0.57 32.58 -9.52
C MET A 238 0.08 33.93 -9.16
N PRO A 239 0.70 34.07 -7.96
CA PRO A 239 1.48 35.26 -7.62
C PRO A 239 2.81 35.28 -8.37
N GLU A 240 3.19 36.41 -8.97
CA GLU A 240 4.49 36.55 -9.66
C GLU A 240 5.63 37.01 -8.73
N LYS A 241 5.34 37.82 -7.71
CA LYS A 241 6.31 38.32 -6.73
C LYS A 241 5.72 38.31 -5.32
N VAL A 242 6.54 37.98 -4.33
CA VAL A 242 6.18 37.80 -2.91
C VAL A 242 7.19 38.52 -2.02
N THR A 243 6.73 39.11 -0.93
CA THR A 243 7.59 39.79 0.05
C THR A 243 8.26 38.76 0.98
N ARG A 244 9.58 38.84 1.14
CA ARG A 244 10.34 38.18 2.20
C ARG A 244 10.42 39.10 3.41
N PHE A 245 10.03 38.60 4.58
CA PHE A 245 10.08 39.30 5.87
C PHE A 245 11.23 38.83 6.78
N CYS A 246 11.85 37.70 6.47
CA CYS A 246 13.03 37.20 7.16
C CYS A 246 14.21 38.18 7.01
N PRO A 247 14.82 38.68 8.11
CA PRO A 247 15.92 39.64 8.07
C PRO A 247 17.28 39.00 7.73
N LEU A 248 17.37 37.67 7.66
CA LEU A 248 18.60 36.94 7.31
C LEU A 248 18.79 36.93 5.79
N GLU A 249 20.03 37.06 5.32
CA GLU A 249 20.37 36.97 3.88
C GLU A 249 20.18 35.55 3.30
N GLY A 250 20.09 34.53 4.17
CA GLY A 250 19.94 33.13 3.77
C GLY A 250 19.09 32.32 4.77
N LYS A 251 19.49 31.07 5.01
CA LYS A 251 18.87 30.18 6.00
C LYS A 251 19.47 30.39 7.39
N ALA A 252 18.68 30.16 8.43
CA ALA A 252 19.20 30.03 9.79
C ALA A 252 20.02 28.75 9.96
N ASN A 253 21.05 28.80 10.81
CA ASN A 253 21.97 27.69 11.09
C ASN A 253 21.85 27.23 12.55
N ASN A 254 20.63 26.88 12.97
CA ASN A 254 20.38 26.42 14.34
C ASN A 254 20.76 24.96 14.51
N ASN A 255 21.94 24.73 15.09
CA ASN A 255 22.36 23.39 15.50
C ASN A 255 21.87 23.11 16.93
N VAL A 256 21.09 22.04 17.08
CA VAL A 256 20.72 21.51 18.39
C VAL A 256 21.94 20.82 19.00
N GLN A 257 22.25 21.17 20.25
CA GLN A 257 23.21 20.39 21.04
C GLN A 257 22.58 19.04 21.36
N TRP A 258 23.27 17.96 21.01
CA TRP A 258 22.80 16.61 21.21
C TRP A 258 23.84 15.78 21.95
N ASP A 259 23.45 15.40 23.16
CA ASP A 259 24.12 14.44 24.03
C ASP A 259 23.00 13.56 24.62
N GLU A 260 23.25 12.31 24.98
CA GLU A 260 22.17 11.45 25.50
C GLU A 260 21.72 11.91 26.90
N ASP A 261 22.65 12.41 27.72
CA ASP A 261 22.34 13.05 29.02
C ASP A 261 21.39 14.27 28.88
N SER A 262 21.29 14.87 27.69
CA SER A 262 20.44 16.05 27.45
C SER A 262 18.94 15.79 27.46
N VAL A 263 18.49 14.53 27.51
CA VAL A 263 17.06 14.15 27.57
C VAL A 263 16.66 13.41 28.86
N GLU A 264 17.59 13.14 29.76
CA GLU A 264 17.34 12.50 31.07
C GLU A 264 16.85 13.50 32.14
N TYR A 265 16.87 14.81 31.86
CA TYR A 265 16.44 15.84 32.81
C TYR A 265 14.90 15.98 32.87
N VAL A 266 14.34 16.15 34.07
CA VAL A 266 12.91 16.42 34.26
C VAL A 266 12.64 17.93 34.08
N PRO A 267 11.83 18.35 33.08
CA PRO A 267 11.55 19.76 32.84
C PRO A 267 10.56 20.34 33.86
N THR A 268 10.90 21.46 34.50
CA THR A 268 10.01 22.18 35.42
C THR A 268 8.77 22.79 34.76
N LYS A 269 8.79 22.93 33.43
CA LYS A 269 7.66 23.34 32.58
C LYS A 269 7.58 22.40 31.36
N PRO A 270 7.02 21.19 31.54
CA PRO A 270 6.86 20.22 30.45
C PRO A 270 5.98 20.81 29.34
N VAL A 271 6.31 20.53 28.08
CA VAL A 271 5.46 20.91 26.95
C VAL A 271 4.27 19.97 26.79
N ARG A 272 3.14 20.52 26.35
CA ARG A 272 1.93 19.75 26.00
C ARG A 272 1.83 19.62 24.49
N ILE A 273 1.68 18.41 23.97
CA ILE A 273 1.79 18.13 22.53
C ILE A 273 0.41 17.89 21.93
N ALA A 274 0.11 18.53 20.80
CA ALA A 274 -1.01 18.21 19.93
C ALA A 274 -0.54 17.30 18.78
N PHE A 275 -0.88 16.01 18.86
CA PHE A 275 -0.64 15.03 17.81
C PHE A 275 -1.78 15.05 16.79
N VAL A 276 -1.47 15.41 15.54
CA VAL A 276 -2.41 15.28 14.41
C VAL A 276 -2.15 13.96 13.70
N LEU A 277 -3.11 13.05 13.81
CA LEU A 277 -3.05 11.69 13.31
C LEU A 277 -3.80 11.60 11.98
N VAL A 278 -3.06 11.46 10.88
CA VAL A 278 -3.59 11.45 9.50
C VAL A 278 -3.65 10.01 9.01
N ILE A 279 -4.87 9.44 8.97
CA ILE A 279 -5.06 7.99 8.90
C ILE A 279 -6.01 7.56 7.77
N HIS A 280 -5.72 6.41 7.17
CA HIS A 280 -6.49 5.77 6.11
C HIS A 280 -6.24 4.25 6.10
N GLY A 281 -7.03 3.51 5.32
CA GLY A 281 -6.87 2.07 5.14
C GLY A 281 -7.61 1.26 6.21
N ARG A 282 -7.08 0.08 6.56
CA ARG A 282 -7.75 -0.92 7.41
C ARG A 282 -7.01 -1.28 8.71
N ALA A 283 -5.77 -0.83 8.91
CA ALA A 283 -4.85 -1.21 10.00
C ALA A 283 -5.21 -0.64 11.39
N SER A 284 -6.45 -0.84 11.85
CA SER A 284 -7.02 -0.31 13.09
C SER A 284 -6.25 -0.75 14.34
N ARG A 285 -5.90 -2.05 14.46
CA ARG A 285 -5.16 -2.59 15.60
C ARG A 285 -3.73 -2.06 15.70
N GLN A 286 -3.05 -1.85 14.56
CA GLN A 286 -1.72 -1.23 14.54
C GLN A 286 -1.78 0.26 14.93
N LEU A 287 -2.81 0.98 14.46
CA LEU A 287 -3.05 2.37 14.88
C LEU A 287 -3.31 2.44 16.40
N GLN A 288 -4.16 1.55 16.95
CA GLN A 288 -4.41 1.48 18.39
C GLN A 288 -3.13 1.19 19.18
N ARG A 289 -2.32 0.21 18.74
CA ARG A 289 -1.00 -0.09 19.34
C ARG A 289 -0.06 1.11 19.32
N MET A 290 -0.04 1.90 18.24
CA MET A 290 0.78 3.11 18.15
C MET A 290 0.26 4.23 19.07
N ILE A 291 -1.06 4.48 19.08
CA ILE A 291 -1.69 5.45 20.01
C ILE A 291 -1.37 5.06 21.45
N LYS A 292 -1.48 3.77 21.82
CA LYS A 292 -1.13 3.25 23.16
C LYS A 292 0.30 3.61 23.56
N ALA A 293 1.25 3.52 22.64
CA ALA A 293 2.66 3.87 22.84
C ALA A 293 2.91 5.39 22.97
N ILE A 294 2.18 6.24 22.23
CA ILE A 294 2.33 7.72 22.29
C ILE A 294 1.40 8.41 23.30
N TYR A 295 0.43 7.71 23.89
CA TYR A 295 -0.59 8.32 24.77
C TYR A 295 -0.02 8.82 26.08
N HIS A 296 -0.25 10.09 26.41
CA HIS A 296 -0.16 10.62 27.77
C HIS A 296 -1.35 11.54 28.05
N LYS A 297 -1.87 11.52 29.29
CA LYS A 297 -3.06 12.28 29.71
C LYS A 297 -2.98 13.79 29.47
N ASP A 298 -1.78 14.37 29.48
CA ASP A 298 -1.58 15.82 29.35
C ASP A 298 -1.39 16.28 27.90
N HIS A 299 -1.16 15.35 26.97
CA HIS A 299 -1.11 15.61 25.53
C HIS A 299 -2.51 15.52 24.91
N PHE A 300 -2.63 15.91 23.65
CA PHE A 300 -3.88 15.95 22.90
C PHE A 300 -3.72 15.22 21.56
N TYR A 301 -4.80 14.60 21.09
CA TYR A 301 -4.78 13.77 19.88
C TYR A 301 -5.97 14.14 19.00
N TYR A 302 -5.70 14.73 17.82
CA TYR A 302 -6.72 15.11 16.85
C TYR A 302 -6.59 14.25 15.59
N LEU A 303 -7.61 13.41 15.33
CA LEU A 303 -7.56 12.33 14.37
C LEU A 303 -8.33 12.72 13.10
N HIS A 304 -7.61 12.90 11.99
CA HIS A 304 -8.21 13.02 10.66
C HIS A 304 -8.24 11.65 9.97
N CYS A 305 -9.44 11.15 9.72
CA CYS A 305 -9.62 9.89 8.98
C CYS A 305 -10.13 10.16 7.57
N ASP A 306 -9.37 9.73 6.56
CA ASP A 306 -9.69 9.90 5.13
C ASP A 306 -11.15 9.53 4.83
N LYS A 307 -11.83 10.35 4.01
CA LYS A 307 -13.27 10.23 3.71
C LYS A 307 -13.67 8.86 3.15
N ARG A 308 -12.75 8.12 2.53
CA ARG A 308 -12.95 6.77 1.97
C ARG A 308 -12.82 5.64 3.00
N SER A 309 -12.17 5.89 4.14
CA SER A 309 -11.81 4.86 5.13
C SER A 309 -12.88 4.74 6.25
N ASN A 310 -14.12 4.37 5.90
CA ASN A 310 -15.25 4.43 6.84
C ASN A 310 -15.17 3.42 8.01
N TYR A 311 -14.69 2.19 7.79
CA TYR A 311 -14.35 1.26 8.88
C TYR A 311 -13.38 1.89 9.90
N LEU A 312 -12.25 2.44 9.43
CA LEU A 312 -11.26 3.03 10.32
C LEU A 312 -11.83 4.23 11.08
N HIS A 313 -12.73 5.01 10.44
CA HIS A 313 -13.47 6.08 11.09
C HIS A 313 -14.37 5.56 12.23
N ARG A 314 -15.12 4.45 12.03
CA ARG A 314 -15.90 3.80 13.10
C ARG A 314 -14.99 3.40 14.27
N GLN A 315 -13.83 2.81 13.98
CA GLN A 315 -12.88 2.39 15.02
C GLN A 315 -12.29 3.56 15.82
N VAL A 316 -11.98 4.71 15.21
CA VAL A 316 -11.41 5.84 15.97
C VAL A 316 -12.44 6.65 16.75
N LEU A 317 -13.72 6.64 16.36
CA LEU A 317 -14.81 7.18 17.20
C LEU A 317 -14.93 6.41 18.54
N GLN A 318 -14.68 5.09 18.54
CA GLN A 318 -14.62 4.28 19.77
C GLN A 318 -13.41 4.61 20.67
N ILE A 319 -12.34 5.19 20.11
CA ILE A 319 -11.18 5.67 20.89
C ILE A 319 -11.50 7.07 21.46
N ALA A 320 -12.03 7.98 20.64
CA ALA A 320 -12.35 9.34 21.06
C ALA A 320 -13.44 9.40 22.15
N SER A 321 -14.45 8.53 22.10
CA SER A 321 -15.47 8.42 23.16
C SER A 321 -14.95 7.91 24.52
N ARG A 322 -13.72 7.37 24.58
CA ARG A 322 -13.06 6.90 25.82
C ARG A 322 -12.07 7.91 26.40
N TYR A 323 -11.52 8.73 25.51
CA TYR A 323 -10.46 9.74 25.63
C TYR A 323 -10.86 11.24 25.72
N PRO A 324 -11.00 11.98 26.85
CA PRO A 324 -11.39 13.39 26.77
C PRO A 324 -10.34 14.29 26.06
N ASN A 325 -9.08 13.83 26.00
CA ASN A 325 -7.99 14.45 25.24
C ASN A 325 -7.82 13.89 23.81
N VAL A 326 -8.80 13.12 23.31
CA VAL A 326 -8.82 12.55 21.95
C VAL A 326 -10.06 13.05 21.21
N ARG A 327 -9.87 13.68 20.05
CA ARG A 327 -10.96 14.20 19.18
C ARG A 327 -10.78 13.69 17.75
N VAL A 328 -11.86 13.60 16.99
CA VAL A 328 -11.86 13.26 15.54
C VAL A 328 -12.30 14.50 14.76
N THR A 329 -11.72 14.74 13.59
CA THR A 329 -12.13 15.87 12.74
C THR A 329 -13.59 15.66 12.26
N PRO A 330 -14.51 16.62 12.48
CA PRO A 330 -15.91 16.47 12.03
C PRO A 330 -16.02 16.55 10.51
N TRP A 331 -15.13 17.32 9.88
CA TRP A 331 -14.88 17.33 8.44
C TRP A 331 -13.88 16.22 8.07
N ARG A 332 -14.03 15.62 6.88
CA ARG A 332 -13.16 14.55 6.36
C ARG A 332 -12.88 14.77 4.89
N MET A 333 -11.60 14.76 4.51
CA MET A 333 -11.13 14.95 3.13
C MET A 333 -10.66 13.62 2.53
N SER A 334 -10.67 13.50 1.21
CA SER A 334 -10.07 12.38 0.48
C SER A 334 -8.59 12.69 0.20
N THR A 335 -7.74 12.59 1.21
CA THR A 335 -6.30 12.90 1.12
C THR A 335 -5.57 11.87 0.25
N ILE A 336 -5.54 12.12 -1.06
CA ILE A 336 -4.84 11.29 -2.05
C ILE A 336 -3.31 11.50 -1.98
N TRP A 337 -2.54 10.53 -2.46
CA TRP A 337 -1.09 10.66 -2.54
C TRP A 337 -0.72 11.89 -3.39
N GLY A 338 0.11 12.79 -2.86
CA GLY A 338 0.50 14.02 -3.53
C GLY A 338 -0.57 15.12 -3.60
N GLY A 339 -1.78 14.88 -3.07
CA GLY A 339 -2.92 15.80 -3.17
C GLY A 339 -2.69 17.19 -2.55
N ALA A 340 -3.29 18.20 -3.17
CA ALA A 340 -3.41 19.54 -2.62
C ALA A 340 -4.18 19.53 -1.27
N SER A 341 -5.17 18.65 -1.15
CA SER A 341 -6.02 18.47 0.03
C SER A 341 -5.25 18.10 1.31
N LEU A 342 -4.04 17.55 1.20
CA LEU A 342 -3.18 17.27 2.35
C LEU A 342 -2.76 18.55 3.09
N LEU A 343 -2.42 19.63 2.37
CA LEU A 343 -2.12 20.91 3.01
C LEU A 343 -3.38 21.58 3.56
N SER A 344 -4.50 21.54 2.82
CA SER A 344 -5.79 22.07 3.29
C SER A 344 -6.24 21.41 4.60
N MET A 345 -6.04 20.10 4.71
CA MET A 345 -6.27 19.32 5.92
C MET A 345 -5.35 19.76 7.08
N TYR A 346 -4.05 19.97 6.85
CA TYR A 346 -3.16 20.48 7.89
C TYR A 346 -3.54 21.89 8.34
N LEU A 347 -3.83 22.81 7.42
CA LEU A 347 -4.20 24.19 7.74
C LEU A 347 -5.54 24.27 8.50
N GLN A 348 -6.53 23.43 8.16
CA GLN A 348 -7.78 23.36 8.91
C GLN A 348 -7.57 22.75 10.31
N ASN A 349 -6.79 21.67 10.44
CA ASN A 349 -6.43 21.11 11.76
C ASN A 349 -5.72 22.14 12.64
N MET A 350 -4.79 22.92 12.07
CA MET A 350 -4.09 23.99 12.77
C MET A 350 -5.06 25.07 13.27
N LYS A 351 -6.02 25.49 12.45
CA LYS A 351 -7.07 26.42 12.87
C LYS A 351 -7.93 25.85 14.00
N ASP A 352 -8.50 24.66 13.81
CA ASP A 352 -9.34 23.97 14.80
C ASP A 352 -8.62 23.88 16.16
N LEU A 353 -7.36 23.46 16.16
CA LEU A 353 -6.53 23.30 17.37
C LEU A 353 -6.20 24.64 18.06
N LEU A 354 -6.17 25.76 17.35
CA LEU A 354 -5.98 27.09 17.95
C LEU A 354 -7.29 27.64 18.55
N GLU A 355 -8.44 27.26 17.98
CA GLU A 355 -9.77 27.64 18.46
C GLU A 355 -10.23 26.80 19.68
N MET A 356 -9.68 25.59 19.87
CA MET A 356 -9.86 24.75 21.07
C MET A 356 -9.15 25.34 22.31
N LYS A 357 -9.76 26.34 22.95
CA LYS A 357 -9.23 27.02 24.16
C LYS A 357 -8.97 26.09 25.35
N ASP A 358 -9.65 24.94 25.41
CA ASP A 358 -9.47 23.94 26.47
C ASP A 358 -8.20 23.07 26.27
N TRP A 359 -7.55 23.16 25.10
CA TRP A 359 -6.34 22.43 24.75
C TRP A 359 -5.11 23.37 24.65
N PRO A 360 -4.48 23.75 25.78
CA PRO A 360 -3.26 24.55 25.78
C PRO A 360 -2.03 23.70 25.38
N TRP A 361 -1.82 23.53 24.08
CA TRP A 361 -0.66 22.84 23.50
C TRP A 361 0.45 23.80 23.04
N ASP A 362 1.70 23.35 23.15
CA ASP A 362 2.93 24.03 22.74
C ASP A 362 3.41 23.64 21.34
N PHE A 363 3.24 22.36 20.96
CA PHE A 363 3.75 21.78 19.71
C PHE A 363 2.66 21.03 18.94
N PHE A 364 2.69 21.21 17.62
CA PHE A 364 1.99 20.41 16.62
C PHE A 364 2.93 19.32 16.09
N ILE A 365 2.51 18.06 16.11
CA ILE A 365 3.25 16.92 15.51
C ILE A 365 2.32 16.12 14.60
N ASN A 366 2.69 15.92 13.33
CA ASN A 366 1.95 15.03 12.44
C ASN A 366 2.48 13.59 12.45
N LEU A 367 1.58 12.60 12.46
CA LEU A 367 1.89 11.17 12.38
C LEU A 367 0.89 10.45 11.47
N SER A 368 1.36 9.44 10.73
CA SER A 368 0.48 8.50 10.02
C SER A 368 0.26 7.21 10.82
N ALA A 369 -0.71 6.39 10.42
CA ALA A 369 -0.90 5.05 10.99
C ALA A 369 0.29 4.08 10.79
N ALA A 370 1.29 4.48 9.98
CA ALA A 370 2.52 3.73 9.70
C ALA A 370 3.78 4.39 10.29
N ASP A 371 3.65 5.42 11.13
CA ASP A 371 4.75 5.92 11.96
C ASP A 371 4.82 5.14 13.29
N TYR A 372 5.95 5.15 13.98
CA TYR A 372 6.09 4.64 15.36
C TYR A 372 7.15 5.43 16.14
N PRO A 373 7.02 5.63 17.47
CA PRO A 373 8.09 6.23 18.28
C PRO A 373 9.35 5.35 18.32
N VAL A 374 10.52 5.98 18.40
CA VAL A 374 11.85 5.33 18.60
C VAL A 374 12.59 5.78 19.86
N ARG A 375 11.97 6.68 20.65
CA ARG A 375 12.36 7.08 22.01
C ARG A 375 11.09 7.18 22.86
N THR A 376 11.23 7.26 24.18
CA THR A 376 10.10 7.37 25.12
C THR A 376 9.38 8.72 24.99
N ASN A 377 8.15 8.79 25.52
CA ASN A 377 7.42 10.07 25.69
C ASN A 377 8.25 11.09 26.47
N ASP A 378 8.94 10.64 27.50
CA ASP A 378 9.51 11.54 28.50
C ASP A 378 10.77 12.23 27.96
N HIS A 379 11.57 11.51 27.15
CA HIS A 379 12.70 12.10 26.42
C HIS A 379 12.22 13.08 25.34
N LEU A 380 11.08 12.81 24.70
CA LEU A 380 10.46 13.74 23.75
C LEU A 380 10.00 15.03 24.43
N VAL A 381 9.38 14.94 25.62
CA VAL A 381 8.94 16.11 26.39
C VAL A 381 10.15 16.89 26.92
N ALA A 382 11.19 16.24 27.46
CA ALA A 382 12.41 16.88 27.91
C ALA A 382 13.10 17.66 26.77
N PHE A 383 13.28 17.02 25.61
CA PHE A 383 13.87 17.63 24.42
C PHE A 383 13.07 18.84 23.91
N LEU A 384 11.74 18.69 23.76
CA LEU A 384 10.89 19.77 23.27
C LEU A 384 10.70 20.90 24.29
N SER A 385 10.74 20.63 25.59
CA SER A 385 10.82 21.67 26.63
C SER A 385 12.10 22.49 26.55
N ARG A 386 13.24 21.85 26.22
CA ARG A 386 14.54 22.54 26.03
C ARG A 386 14.52 23.48 24.84
N TYR A 387 13.87 23.07 23.75
CA TYR A 387 13.86 23.76 22.45
C TYR A 387 12.50 24.35 22.06
N ARG A 388 11.67 24.77 23.03
CA ARG A 388 10.25 25.12 22.83
C ARG A 388 9.92 26.25 21.85
N ASN A 389 10.91 27.08 21.48
CA ASN A 389 10.75 28.16 20.50
C ASN A 389 11.21 27.77 19.07
N MET A 390 11.68 26.53 18.85
CA MET A 390 12.21 26.06 17.57
C MET A 390 11.15 25.37 16.71
N ASN A 391 11.40 25.28 15.40
CA ASN A 391 10.58 24.57 14.43
C ASN A 391 11.43 23.51 13.71
N PHE A 392 10.97 22.26 13.73
CA PHE A 392 11.71 21.08 13.28
C PHE A 392 11.19 20.61 11.93
N LEU A 393 11.85 21.08 10.87
CA LEU A 393 11.60 20.71 9.48
C LEU A 393 12.84 19.99 8.93
N LYS A 394 12.71 19.27 7.81
CA LYS A 394 13.87 18.71 7.10
C LYS A 394 13.86 19.17 5.66
N SER A 395 14.88 19.93 5.28
CA SER A 395 15.16 20.34 3.91
C SER A 395 15.83 19.22 3.12
N HIS A 396 15.72 19.27 1.80
CA HIS A 396 16.24 18.25 0.88
C HIS A 396 17.78 18.26 0.76
N GLY A 397 18.47 19.30 1.25
CA GLY A 397 19.92 19.35 1.42
C GLY A 397 20.78 19.26 0.16
N ARG A 398 20.31 19.75 -1.01
CA ARG A 398 21.01 19.62 -2.31
C ARG A 398 20.78 20.85 -3.22
N ASP A 399 21.12 20.71 -4.50
CA ASP A 399 20.73 21.60 -5.62
C ASP A 399 19.21 21.85 -5.65
N ASN A 400 18.80 23.07 -5.26
CA ASN A 400 17.40 23.48 -5.14
C ASN A 400 16.68 23.55 -6.50
N ALA A 401 17.35 24.05 -7.55
CA ALA A 401 16.75 24.06 -8.90
C ALA A 401 16.39 22.64 -9.37
N ARG A 402 17.13 21.61 -8.94
CA ARG A 402 16.79 20.18 -9.16
C ARG A 402 15.69 19.66 -8.24
N PHE A 403 15.51 20.21 -7.04
CA PHE A 403 14.36 19.90 -6.18
C PHE A 403 13.07 20.43 -6.80
N ILE A 404 13.00 21.73 -7.10
CA ILE A 404 11.84 22.41 -7.74
C ILE A 404 11.30 21.60 -8.94
N ARG A 405 12.17 21.24 -9.89
CA ARG A 405 11.81 20.47 -11.10
C ARG A 405 11.46 18.99 -10.88
N LYS A 406 11.78 18.42 -9.72
CA LYS A 406 11.44 17.01 -9.37
C LYS A 406 10.15 16.89 -8.57
N GLN A 407 9.86 17.90 -7.76
CA GLN A 407 8.57 18.07 -7.09
C GLN A 407 7.48 18.56 -8.06
N GLY A 408 7.87 19.14 -9.20
CA GLY A 408 6.93 19.78 -10.13
C GLY A 408 6.41 21.12 -9.61
N LEU A 409 7.18 21.83 -8.77
CA LEU A 409 6.78 23.15 -8.25
C LEU A 409 6.66 24.18 -9.39
N ASP A 410 7.38 23.97 -10.50
CA ASP A 410 7.30 24.72 -11.76
C ASP A 410 6.08 24.34 -12.63
N ARG A 411 5.19 23.45 -12.15
CA ARG A 411 3.96 23.02 -12.84
C ARG A 411 2.73 23.41 -12.04
N LEU A 412 1.64 23.69 -12.76
CA LEU A 412 0.32 23.94 -12.20
C LEU A 412 -0.47 22.64 -12.09
N PHE A 413 -1.01 22.36 -10.91
CA PHE A 413 -1.85 21.19 -10.64
C PHE A 413 -3.25 21.58 -10.13
N LEU A 414 -4.20 20.65 -10.27
CA LEU A 414 -5.56 20.74 -9.71
C LEU A 414 -5.99 19.37 -9.15
N GLU A 415 -6.58 19.36 -7.96
CA GLU A 415 -7.22 18.17 -7.38
C GLU A 415 -8.72 18.18 -7.67
N CYS A 416 -9.19 17.29 -8.56
CA CYS A 416 -10.62 16.99 -8.75
C CYS A 416 -10.82 15.53 -9.19
N ASP A 417 -12.02 14.97 -9.02
CA ASP A 417 -12.31 13.53 -9.20
C ASP A 417 -11.39 12.57 -8.40
N THR A 418 -10.82 13.03 -7.26
CA THR A 418 -9.76 12.33 -6.48
C THR A 418 -8.49 12.00 -7.27
N HIS A 419 -8.12 12.87 -8.22
CA HIS A 419 -6.90 12.80 -9.03
C HIS A 419 -6.18 14.16 -9.06
N MET A 420 -4.83 14.17 -9.13
CA MET A 420 -4.04 15.39 -9.36
C MET A 420 -3.71 15.57 -10.83
N TRP A 421 -4.48 16.44 -11.49
CA TRP A 421 -4.33 16.79 -12.90
C TRP A 421 -3.19 17.79 -13.10
N ARG A 422 -2.27 17.51 -14.03
CA ARG A 422 -1.26 18.50 -14.46
C ARG A 422 -1.85 19.35 -15.57
N LEU A 423 -1.88 20.67 -15.39
CA LEU A 423 -2.54 21.59 -16.32
C LEU A 423 -1.58 22.35 -17.23
N GLY A 424 -0.34 22.56 -16.80
CA GLY A 424 0.69 23.25 -17.56
C GLY A 424 1.81 23.79 -16.66
N ASP A 425 2.51 24.82 -17.14
CA ASP A 425 3.70 25.37 -16.51
C ASP A 425 3.41 26.70 -15.79
N ARG A 426 4.18 27.00 -14.73
CA ARG A 426 4.10 28.28 -14.01
C ARG A 426 5.49 28.75 -13.57
N LYS A 427 5.63 30.06 -13.38
CA LYS A 427 6.82 30.64 -12.75
C LYS A 427 6.87 30.30 -11.26
N ILE A 428 8.08 30.25 -10.70
CA ILE A 428 8.30 30.35 -9.26
C ILE A 428 8.25 31.84 -8.89
N PRO A 429 7.57 32.25 -7.78
CA PRO A 429 7.44 33.67 -7.46
C PRO A 429 8.78 34.31 -7.06
N GLU A 430 9.02 35.52 -7.54
CA GLU A 430 10.22 36.30 -7.22
C GLU A 430 10.18 36.88 -5.79
N GLY A 431 11.35 37.19 -5.23
CA GLY A 431 11.50 37.85 -3.94
C GLY A 431 11.58 36.94 -2.71
N ILE A 432 11.38 35.63 -2.87
CA ILE A 432 11.42 34.62 -1.79
C ILE A 432 12.39 33.47 -2.09
N ILE A 433 12.88 32.83 -1.04
CA ILE A 433 13.62 31.56 -1.11
C ILE A 433 12.61 30.41 -1.03
N VAL A 434 12.46 29.62 -2.11
CA VAL A 434 11.67 28.38 -2.06
C VAL A 434 12.54 27.23 -1.57
N ASP A 435 12.05 26.45 -0.61
CA ASP A 435 12.70 25.24 -0.09
C ASP A 435 11.67 24.14 0.19
N GLY A 436 12.14 22.90 0.37
CA GLY A 436 11.32 21.81 0.90
C GLY A 436 12.14 20.55 1.19
N GLY A 437 11.44 19.49 1.58
CA GLY A 437 12.02 18.18 1.87
C GLY A 437 10.94 17.23 2.40
N SER A 438 10.95 16.96 3.71
CA SER A 438 9.98 16.05 4.33
C SER A 438 8.67 16.77 4.72
N ASP A 439 7.53 16.15 4.44
CA ASP A 439 6.19 16.55 4.92
C ASP A 439 5.94 16.16 6.39
N TRP A 440 6.90 15.52 7.06
CA TRP A 440 6.84 15.14 8.48
C TRP A 440 7.68 16.11 9.30
N PHE A 441 7.08 16.73 10.31
CA PHE A 441 7.66 17.87 11.03
C PHE A 441 7.17 17.97 12.48
N LEU A 442 7.74 18.91 13.24
CA LEU A 442 7.20 19.38 14.52
C LEU A 442 7.24 20.91 14.51
N LEU A 443 6.11 21.57 14.72
CA LEU A 443 6.00 23.04 14.67
C LEU A 443 5.53 23.57 16.01
N ASN A 444 6.12 24.66 16.49
CA ASN A 444 5.67 25.30 17.73
C ASN A 444 4.42 26.17 17.50
N ARG A 445 3.66 26.40 18.57
CA ARG A 445 2.38 27.11 18.53
C ARG A 445 2.48 28.48 17.85
N LYS A 446 3.52 29.27 18.12
CA LYS A 446 3.71 30.62 17.56
C LYS A 446 3.78 30.62 16.03
N PHE A 447 4.52 29.66 15.44
CA PHE A 447 4.58 29.54 13.99
C PHE A 447 3.27 29.04 13.39
N VAL A 448 2.56 28.14 14.09
CA VAL A 448 1.22 27.68 13.66
C VAL A 448 0.19 28.81 13.73
N GLU A 449 0.24 29.68 14.75
CA GLU A 449 -0.56 30.90 14.89
C GLU A 449 -0.28 31.89 13.74
N TYR A 450 1.00 32.13 13.43
CA TYR A 450 1.41 32.95 12.29
C TYR A 450 0.90 32.39 10.95
N VAL A 451 1.12 31.09 10.68
CA VAL A 451 0.65 30.42 9.45
C VAL A 451 -0.88 30.44 9.34
N THR A 452 -1.60 30.31 10.46
CA THR A 452 -3.07 30.29 10.45
C THR A 452 -3.62 31.70 10.22
N PHE A 453 -3.25 32.66 11.06
CA PHE A 453 -3.94 33.96 11.17
C PHE A 453 -3.25 35.14 10.49
N SER A 454 -1.99 35.04 10.05
CA SER A 454 -1.38 36.16 9.31
C SER A 454 -2.07 36.39 7.97
N SER A 455 -2.35 37.66 7.70
CA SER A 455 -2.85 38.20 6.43
C SER A 455 -1.76 38.89 5.61
N ASP A 456 -0.48 38.70 5.96
CA ASP A 456 0.64 39.30 5.22
C ASP A 456 0.81 38.73 3.79
N ASP A 457 1.62 39.44 3.00
CA ASP A 457 1.86 39.14 1.59
C ASP A 457 2.42 37.72 1.35
N LEU A 458 3.23 37.21 2.27
CA LEU A 458 3.85 35.89 2.18
C LEU A 458 2.81 34.79 2.44
N VAL A 459 2.12 34.85 3.58
CA VAL A 459 1.16 33.83 3.98
C VAL A 459 -0.05 33.80 3.04
N ALA A 460 -0.56 34.95 2.62
CA ALA A 460 -1.66 35.04 1.66
C ALA A 460 -1.28 34.46 0.28
N LYS A 461 -0.13 34.86 -0.28
CA LYS A 461 0.30 34.37 -1.61
C LYS A 461 0.76 32.91 -1.57
N MET A 462 1.38 32.44 -0.50
CA MET A 462 1.76 31.03 -0.36
C MET A 462 0.55 30.12 -0.23
N LYS A 463 -0.48 30.46 0.57
CA LYS A 463 -1.74 29.71 0.61
C LYS A 463 -2.35 29.57 -0.79
N ARG A 464 -2.32 30.63 -1.59
CA ARG A 464 -2.82 30.63 -2.99
C ARG A 464 -1.98 29.81 -3.96
N PHE A 465 -0.64 29.93 -3.90
CA PHE A 465 0.27 29.17 -4.75
C PHE A 465 0.20 27.66 -4.45
N TYR A 466 0.12 27.30 -3.18
CA TYR A 466 0.14 25.90 -2.73
C TYR A 466 -1.20 25.17 -2.87
N ALA A 467 -2.32 25.88 -3.02
CA ALA A 467 -3.61 25.28 -3.42
C ALA A 467 -3.57 24.57 -4.79
N HIS A 468 -2.64 24.93 -5.67
CA HIS A 468 -2.48 24.38 -7.02
C HIS A 468 -1.13 23.65 -7.21
N THR A 469 -0.66 22.96 -6.16
CA THR A 469 0.67 22.35 -6.09
C THR A 469 0.61 20.86 -5.75
N LEU A 470 1.42 20.05 -6.43
CA LEU A 470 1.67 18.65 -6.08
C LEU A 470 2.56 18.56 -4.84
N LEU A 471 2.28 17.62 -3.92
CA LEU A 471 3.03 17.40 -2.66
C LEU A 471 3.22 18.71 -1.84
N PRO A 472 2.17 19.53 -1.62
CA PRO A 472 2.32 20.89 -1.09
C PRO A 472 2.94 20.94 0.31
N ALA A 473 2.67 19.93 1.16
CA ALA A 473 3.21 19.83 2.50
C ALA A 473 4.72 19.55 2.55
N GLU A 474 5.33 19.05 1.46
CA GLU A 474 6.78 18.84 1.37
C GLU A 474 7.56 20.17 1.17
N SER A 475 6.90 21.32 0.96
CA SER A 475 7.62 22.61 0.77
C SER A 475 6.90 23.88 1.25
N PHE A 476 5.58 23.86 1.52
CA PHE A 476 4.84 25.02 2.03
C PHE A 476 5.42 25.53 3.36
N PHE A 477 5.59 24.64 4.35
CA PHE A 477 6.02 25.04 5.69
C PHE A 477 7.48 25.55 5.71
N HIS A 478 8.37 24.93 4.94
CA HIS A 478 9.75 25.40 4.74
C HIS A 478 9.77 26.78 4.08
N THR A 479 9.08 26.94 2.94
CA THR A 479 9.04 28.19 2.18
C THR A 479 8.40 29.34 2.98
N VAL A 480 7.35 29.07 3.76
CA VAL A 480 6.79 30.10 4.66
C VAL A 480 7.74 30.40 5.81
N LEU A 481 8.31 29.40 6.49
CA LEU A 481 9.20 29.63 7.64
C LEU A 481 10.44 30.42 7.24
N GLU A 482 11.17 29.98 6.21
CA GLU A 482 12.43 30.60 5.76
C GLU A 482 12.29 32.05 5.26
N ASN A 483 11.07 32.50 4.93
CA ASN A 483 10.80 33.88 4.50
C ASN A 483 10.00 34.69 5.52
N SER A 484 9.50 34.08 6.59
CA SER A 484 8.74 34.73 7.66
C SER A 484 9.65 35.51 8.64
N PRO A 485 9.06 36.35 9.53
CA PRO A 485 9.79 36.92 10.67
C PRO A 485 10.33 35.89 11.67
N LEU A 486 9.93 34.61 11.57
CA LEU A 486 10.32 33.50 12.46
C LEU A 486 11.40 32.59 11.84
N CYS A 487 12.04 33.01 10.76
CA CYS A 487 13.03 32.20 10.03
C CYS A 487 14.24 31.77 10.88
N ASP A 488 14.57 32.55 11.92
CA ASP A 488 15.60 32.27 12.92
C ASP A 488 15.25 31.11 13.86
N THR A 489 14.02 30.57 13.81
CA THR A 489 13.60 29.41 14.63
C THR A 489 13.77 28.05 13.93
N MET A 490 14.18 28.01 12.66
CA MET A 490 14.25 26.76 11.89
C MET A 490 15.45 25.89 12.29
N VAL A 491 15.19 24.62 12.59
CA VAL A 491 16.20 23.56 12.76
C VAL A 491 16.04 22.55 11.62
N ASP A 492 17.09 22.30 10.84
CA ASP A 492 17.10 21.37 9.70
C ASP A 492 17.23 19.89 10.12
N ASN A 493 16.37 19.48 11.06
CA ASN A 493 16.13 18.11 11.46
C ASN A 493 14.69 17.96 11.94
N ASN A 494 13.87 17.22 11.21
CA ASN A 494 12.47 16.92 11.58
C ASN A 494 12.31 15.83 12.66
N LEU A 495 13.41 15.36 13.24
CA LEU A 495 13.46 14.31 14.27
C LEU A 495 12.91 12.95 13.81
N ARG A 496 12.81 12.70 12.49
CA ARG A 496 12.32 11.43 11.91
C ARG A 496 13.45 10.56 11.36
N ILE A 497 13.24 9.24 11.35
CA ILE A 497 13.98 8.28 10.51
C ILE A 497 13.05 7.75 9.41
N THR A 498 13.26 8.17 8.16
CA THR A 498 12.47 7.71 7.01
C THR A 498 13.20 6.61 6.24
N ASN A 499 12.57 5.46 6.02
CA ASN A 499 13.22 4.30 5.38
C ASN A 499 13.29 4.39 3.84
N TRP A 500 14.09 5.32 3.31
CA TRP A 500 14.22 5.54 1.86
C TRP A 500 15.14 4.54 1.14
N ASN A 501 14.59 3.48 0.55
CA ASN A 501 15.31 2.65 -0.44
C ASN A 501 14.79 2.89 -1.86
N ARG A 502 15.45 3.78 -2.61
CA ARG A 502 15.03 4.21 -3.95
C ARG A 502 14.97 3.10 -5.00
N LYS A 503 15.72 2.00 -4.83
CA LYS A 503 15.70 0.87 -5.78
C LYS A 503 14.34 0.14 -5.78
N LEU A 504 13.61 0.23 -4.67
CA LEU A 504 12.31 -0.41 -4.45
C LEU A 504 11.17 0.63 -4.40
N GLY A 505 11.32 1.70 -3.61
CA GLY A 505 10.25 2.68 -3.37
C GLY A 505 9.92 3.67 -4.49
N CYS A 506 10.75 3.77 -5.53
CA CYS A 506 10.53 4.64 -6.70
C CYS A 506 10.14 3.82 -7.94
N LYS A 507 8.84 3.58 -8.17
CA LYS A 507 8.32 2.80 -9.32
C LYS A 507 7.24 3.53 -10.11
N CYS A 508 7.04 4.83 -9.88
CA CYS A 508 5.92 5.60 -10.46
C CYS A 508 4.54 4.98 -10.16
N GLN A 509 4.41 4.26 -9.04
CA GLN A 509 3.23 3.48 -8.68
C GLN A 509 1.93 4.29 -8.55
N TYR A 510 2.04 5.60 -8.34
CA TYR A 510 0.91 6.53 -8.19
C TYR A 510 0.43 7.18 -9.50
N LYS A 511 0.92 6.77 -10.67
CA LYS A 511 0.55 7.33 -12.00
C LYS A 511 -0.95 7.28 -12.32
N HIS A 512 -1.74 6.47 -11.61
CA HIS A 512 -3.20 6.41 -11.74
C HIS A 512 -3.94 7.40 -10.80
N ILE A 513 -3.24 8.00 -9.84
CA ILE A 513 -3.74 8.98 -8.86
C ILE A 513 -3.27 10.40 -9.19
N VAL A 514 -2.07 10.53 -9.80
CA VAL A 514 -1.46 11.83 -10.12
C VAL A 514 -0.76 11.81 -11.48
N ASP A 515 -0.74 12.94 -12.18
CA ASP A 515 0.00 13.17 -13.43
C ASP A 515 1.52 13.35 -13.24
N TRP A 516 2.12 12.55 -12.35
CA TRP A 516 3.53 12.60 -11.96
C TRP A 516 4.09 11.26 -11.47
N CYS A 517 5.42 11.12 -11.37
CA CYS A 517 6.06 9.92 -10.81
C CYS A 517 6.57 10.16 -9.38
N GLY A 518 5.95 9.48 -8.42
CA GLY A 518 6.33 9.51 -7.02
C GLY A 518 7.36 8.44 -6.59
N CYS A 519 7.85 8.61 -5.36
CA CYS A 519 8.50 7.56 -4.57
C CYS A 519 7.77 7.43 -3.22
N SER A 520 7.99 6.34 -2.49
CA SER A 520 7.61 6.24 -1.07
C SER A 520 8.62 5.43 -0.25
N PRO A 521 8.68 5.62 1.09
CA PRO A 521 9.54 4.84 1.96
C PRO A 521 9.16 3.36 1.99
N ASN A 522 10.17 2.50 2.15
CA ASN A 522 9.98 1.10 2.46
C ASN A 522 9.50 0.90 3.90
N ASP A 523 8.97 -0.27 4.19
CA ASP A 523 8.59 -0.67 5.55
C ASP A 523 9.81 -1.32 6.24
N PHE A 524 10.03 -1.03 7.52
CA PHE A 524 11.17 -1.57 8.28
C PHE A 524 11.08 -3.09 8.48
N LYS A 525 12.23 -3.73 8.70
CA LYS A 525 12.38 -5.19 8.95
C LYS A 525 13.26 -5.42 10.21
N PRO A 526 13.34 -6.64 10.77
CA PRO A 526 14.14 -6.92 11.99
C PRO A 526 15.62 -6.48 11.90
N ALA A 527 16.22 -6.60 10.71
CA ALA A 527 17.59 -6.16 10.45
C ALA A 527 17.82 -4.64 10.61
N ASP A 528 16.76 -3.82 10.53
CA ASP A 528 16.84 -2.36 10.65
C ASP A 528 16.93 -1.88 12.11
N PHE A 529 16.67 -2.72 13.12
CA PHE A 529 16.50 -2.30 14.52
C PHE A 529 17.64 -1.41 15.04
N HIS A 530 18.89 -1.75 14.71
CA HIS A 530 20.09 -0.99 15.08
C HIS A 530 20.05 0.49 14.66
N ARG A 531 19.28 0.83 13.61
CA ARG A 531 19.13 2.21 13.09
C ARG A 531 18.32 3.10 14.03
N PHE A 532 17.48 2.52 14.90
CA PHE A 532 16.71 3.26 15.90
C PHE A 532 17.57 3.68 17.11
N GLN A 533 18.70 2.99 17.31
CA GLN A 533 19.67 3.24 18.38
C GLN A 533 20.77 4.24 17.97
N GLN A 534 20.62 4.89 16.80
CA GLN A 534 21.60 5.87 16.32
C GLN A 534 21.60 7.14 17.19
N THR A 535 22.79 7.67 17.44
CA THR A 535 23.03 8.88 18.26
C THR A 535 23.59 10.06 17.46
N ALA A 536 23.74 9.94 16.13
CA ALA A 536 24.35 10.97 15.30
C ALA A 536 23.48 12.24 15.13
N ARG A 537 22.17 12.15 15.41
CA ARG A 537 21.24 13.30 15.56
C ARG A 537 20.03 12.89 16.40
N PRO A 538 19.33 13.83 17.06
CA PRO A 538 18.09 13.52 17.78
C PRO A 538 17.01 13.03 16.80
N THR A 539 16.38 11.91 17.14
CA THR A 539 15.23 11.31 16.43
C THR A 539 14.28 10.65 17.41
N PHE A 540 12.98 10.95 17.30
CA PHE A 540 11.94 10.46 18.21
C PHE A 540 10.88 9.58 17.53
N PHE A 541 10.76 9.64 16.20
CA PHE A 541 9.83 8.82 15.42
C PHE A 541 10.50 8.22 14.17
N ALA A 542 9.98 7.11 13.67
CA ALA A 542 10.42 6.50 12.42
C ALA A 542 9.24 6.05 11.55
N ARG A 543 9.45 5.95 10.23
CA ARG A 543 8.48 5.41 9.26
C ARG A 543 9.13 4.74 8.05
N LYS A 544 8.54 3.69 7.45
CA LYS A 544 7.19 3.15 7.72
C LYS A 544 7.19 1.79 8.43
N PHE A 545 6.07 1.50 9.08
CA PHE A 545 5.76 0.20 9.68
C PHE A 545 4.38 -0.27 9.19
N GLU A 546 4.29 -1.50 8.68
CA GLU A 546 3.03 -2.14 8.28
C GLU A 546 2.98 -3.57 8.86
N ALA A 547 2.03 -3.85 9.74
CA ALA A 547 1.97 -5.12 10.46
C ALA A 547 1.64 -6.34 9.57
N VAL A 548 0.99 -6.13 8.42
CA VAL A 548 0.81 -7.17 7.37
C VAL A 548 2.09 -7.43 6.55
N VAL A 549 3.15 -6.64 6.76
CA VAL A 549 4.42 -6.68 6.01
C VAL A 549 5.60 -7.12 6.89
N ASN A 550 5.65 -6.65 8.15
CA ASN A 550 6.46 -7.20 9.24
C ASN A 550 5.96 -6.63 10.58
N GLN A 551 5.41 -7.47 11.47
CA GLN A 551 5.07 -7.07 12.84
C GLN A 551 6.23 -7.30 13.80
N GLU A 552 7.19 -8.20 13.49
CA GLU A 552 8.31 -8.51 14.40
C GLU A 552 9.09 -7.26 14.83
N ILE A 553 9.48 -6.39 13.89
CA ILE A 553 10.21 -5.15 14.19
C ILE A 553 9.40 -4.18 15.08
N ILE A 554 8.06 -4.18 14.94
CA ILE A 554 7.14 -3.37 15.75
C ILE A 554 7.08 -3.93 17.19
N GLY A 555 7.12 -5.26 17.32
CA GLY A 555 7.27 -5.95 18.60
C GLY A 555 8.58 -5.60 19.29
N GLN A 556 9.71 -5.81 18.61
CA GLN A 556 11.05 -5.48 19.11
C GLN A 556 11.15 -4.03 19.61
N LEU A 557 10.61 -3.07 18.84
CA LEU A 557 10.64 -1.65 19.18
C LEU A 557 9.75 -1.27 20.37
N ASP A 558 8.52 -1.80 20.45
CA ASP A 558 7.63 -1.55 21.59
C ASP A 558 8.16 -2.16 22.91
N TYR A 559 8.77 -3.35 22.85
CA TYR A 559 9.34 -4.00 24.04
C TYR A 559 10.66 -3.36 24.47
N TYR A 560 11.45 -2.81 23.54
CA TYR A 560 12.64 -2.02 23.84
C TYR A 560 12.30 -0.70 24.57
N LEU A 561 11.24 0.00 24.14
CA LEU A 561 10.85 1.29 24.72
C LEU A 561 10.07 1.18 26.03
N TYR A 562 9.28 0.11 26.20
CA TYR A 562 8.29 0.02 27.29
C TYR A 562 8.27 -1.35 28.00
N GLY A 563 9.35 -2.11 27.89
CA GLY A 563 9.50 -3.43 28.51
C GLY A 563 8.63 -4.52 27.88
N ASN A 564 8.90 -5.78 28.24
CA ASN A 564 8.07 -6.91 27.82
C ASN A 564 6.67 -6.85 28.46
N TYR A 565 5.67 -7.39 27.75
CA TYR A 565 4.39 -7.75 28.36
C TYR A 565 4.56 -8.93 29.35
N PRO A 566 3.65 -9.11 30.32
CA PRO A 566 3.69 -10.23 31.25
C PRO A 566 3.75 -11.60 30.56
N SER A 567 4.41 -12.56 31.20
CA SER A 567 4.45 -13.95 30.70
C SER A 567 3.03 -14.51 30.56
N GLY A 568 2.78 -15.28 29.50
CA GLY A 568 1.45 -15.81 29.18
C GLY A 568 0.50 -14.84 28.47
N THR A 569 0.88 -13.58 28.24
CA THR A 569 0.03 -12.62 27.50
C THR A 569 -0.29 -13.14 26.08
N PRO A 570 -1.57 -13.30 25.70
CA PRO A 570 -1.97 -13.83 24.40
C PRO A 570 -1.75 -12.82 23.26
N GLY A 571 -1.92 -13.28 22.01
CA GLY A 571 -1.97 -12.41 20.82
C GLY A 571 -0.68 -11.69 20.43
N LEU A 572 0.40 -11.71 21.23
CA LEU A 572 1.61 -10.90 21.00
C LEU A 572 2.32 -11.12 19.65
N ARG A 573 2.20 -12.33 19.07
CA ARG A 573 2.74 -12.70 17.76
C ARG A 573 1.69 -12.76 16.64
N SER A 574 0.42 -12.55 16.98
CA SER A 574 -0.72 -12.56 16.06
C SER A 574 -0.98 -11.16 15.51
N TYR A 575 -1.58 -11.04 14.33
CA TYR A 575 -2.14 -9.79 13.83
C TYR A 575 -3.44 -10.07 13.07
N TRP A 576 -4.40 -9.15 13.21
CA TRP A 576 -5.73 -9.23 12.60
C TRP A 576 -6.07 -7.89 11.95
N GLU A 577 -6.44 -7.92 10.67
CA GLU A 577 -6.81 -6.72 9.92
C GLU A 577 -8.13 -6.93 9.18
N ASN A 578 -9.11 -6.07 9.45
CA ASN A 578 -10.45 -6.17 8.91
C ASN A 578 -10.50 -5.63 7.47
N LEU A 579 -10.89 -6.46 6.50
CA LEU A 579 -11.02 -6.09 5.09
C LEU A 579 -12.43 -5.64 4.74
N TYR A 580 -13.40 -6.32 5.33
CA TYR A 580 -14.82 -6.10 5.12
C TYR A 580 -15.56 -6.09 6.45
N ASP A 581 -16.53 -5.19 6.56
CA ASP A 581 -17.31 -4.90 7.76
C ASP A 581 -18.71 -4.49 7.28
N GLU A 582 -19.75 -5.18 7.72
CA GLU A 582 -21.13 -5.08 7.23
C GLU A 582 -21.64 -3.63 7.02
N PRO A 583 -21.34 -2.63 7.88
CA PRO A 583 -21.78 -1.25 7.67
C PRO A 583 -21.14 -0.51 6.48
N ASP A 584 -20.12 -1.09 5.81
CA ASP A 584 -19.63 -0.61 4.50
C ASP A 584 -20.45 -1.20 3.33
N GLY A 585 -21.26 -2.25 3.55
CA GLY A 585 -22.17 -2.88 2.60
C GLY A 585 -21.50 -3.75 1.53
N ILE A 586 -22.20 -4.78 1.02
CA ILE A 586 -21.65 -5.73 0.01
C ILE A 586 -21.17 -5.06 -1.30
N HIS A 587 -21.67 -3.86 -1.60
CA HIS A 587 -21.22 -3.06 -2.75
C HIS A 587 -19.78 -2.54 -2.61
N SER A 588 -19.20 -2.54 -1.40
CA SER A 588 -17.81 -2.13 -1.14
C SER A 588 -16.75 -3.19 -1.53
N ILE A 589 -17.14 -4.47 -1.64
CA ILE A 589 -16.28 -5.58 -2.08
C ILE A 589 -16.59 -5.97 -3.53
N SER A 590 -15.75 -6.80 -4.16
CA SER A 590 -15.99 -7.32 -5.52
C SER A 590 -16.90 -8.57 -5.51
N ASP A 591 -17.46 -8.92 -6.68
CA ASP A 591 -18.22 -10.17 -6.84
C ASP A 591 -17.36 -11.43 -6.59
N VAL A 592 -16.05 -11.34 -6.87
CA VAL A 592 -15.05 -12.39 -6.56
C VAL A 592 -14.94 -12.58 -5.05
N MET A 593 -14.74 -11.48 -4.30
CA MET A 593 -14.64 -11.51 -2.85
C MET A 593 -15.95 -11.99 -2.21
N LEU A 594 -17.10 -11.49 -2.65
CA LEU A 594 -18.40 -11.93 -2.15
C LEU A 594 -18.59 -13.45 -2.36
N THR A 595 -18.35 -13.95 -3.57
CA THR A 595 -18.43 -15.39 -3.89
C THR A 595 -17.50 -16.22 -2.97
N MET A 596 -16.23 -15.82 -2.83
CA MET A 596 -15.26 -16.54 -1.99
C MET A 596 -15.61 -16.50 -0.51
N TYR A 597 -16.08 -15.37 0.03
CA TYR A 597 -16.42 -15.25 1.45
C TYR A 597 -17.69 -16.03 1.82
N HIS A 598 -18.65 -16.17 0.90
CA HIS A 598 -19.75 -17.13 1.05
C HIS A 598 -19.22 -18.57 1.11
N SER A 599 -18.40 -18.98 0.14
CA SER A 599 -17.82 -20.33 0.10
C SER A 599 -16.98 -20.68 1.33
N PHE A 600 -16.20 -19.72 1.84
CA PHE A 600 -15.46 -19.87 3.11
C PHE A 600 -16.38 -20.04 4.33
N SER A 601 -17.57 -19.44 4.32
CA SER A 601 -18.57 -19.64 5.37
C SER A 601 -19.12 -21.07 5.30
N HIS A 602 -19.52 -21.53 4.11
CA HIS A 602 -20.03 -22.89 3.86
C HIS A 602 -19.00 -23.97 4.25
N LEU A 603 -17.73 -23.78 3.91
CA LEU A 603 -16.64 -24.70 4.26
C LEU A 603 -16.47 -24.84 5.78
N GLY A 604 -16.80 -23.80 6.55
CA GLY A 604 -16.88 -23.84 8.01
C GLY A 604 -18.11 -24.57 8.55
N LEU A 605 -19.29 -24.36 7.97
CA LEU A 605 -20.51 -25.09 8.36
C LEU A 605 -20.35 -26.60 8.12
N LYS A 606 -19.77 -26.98 6.98
CA LYS A 606 -19.43 -28.38 6.65
C LYS A 606 -18.39 -28.98 7.60
N ARG A 607 -17.47 -28.16 8.13
CA ARG A 607 -16.56 -28.58 9.21
C ARG A 607 -17.32 -28.82 10.52
N ALA A 608 -18.25 -27.94 10.90
CA ALA A 608 -19.06 -28.12 12.12
C ALA A 608 -19.84 -29.44 12.06
N GLU A 609 -20.56 -29.70 10.95
CA GLU A 609 -21.33 -30.94 10.73
C GLU A 609 -20.43 -32.19 10.82
N THR A 610 -19.23 -32.15 10.23
CA THR A 610 -18.30 -33.31 10.24
C THR A 610 -17.44 -33.44 11.50
N SER A 611 -17.41 -32.43 12.37
CA SER A 611 -16.67 -32.46 13.65
C SER A 611 -17.42 -33.14 14.79
N LEU A 612 -18.75 -33.25 14.69
CA LEU A 612 -19.55 -34.04 15.61
C LEU A 612 -19.59 -35.50 15.16
N HIS A 613 -19.28 -36.43 16.06
CA HIS A 613 -19.44 -37.86 15.82
C HIS A 613 -20.57 -38.36 16.72
N THR A 614 -21.70 -38.73 16.10
CA THR A 614 -22.93 -39.17 16.75
C THR A 614 -23.73 -40.06 15.80
N ASP A 615 -24.39 -41.07 16.33
CA ASP A 615 -25.29 -41.96 15.58
C ASP A 615 -26.74 -41.42 15.52
N GLY A 616 -27.03 -40.32 16.24
CA GLY A 616 -28.33 -39.64 16.28
C GLY A 616 -28.35 -38.31 15.52
N ASP A 617 -29.34 -37.47 15.82
CA ASP A 617 -29.46 -36.14 15.20
C ASP A 617 -28.22 -35.28 15.48
N ASN A 618 -27.57 -34.84 14.40
CA ASN A 618 -26.36 -34.04 14.46
C ASN A 618 -26.70 -32.57 14.74
N SER A 619 -26.48 -32.13 15.98
CA SER A 619 -26.75 -30.76 16.43
C SER A 619 -25.70 -29.72 15.99
N CYS A 620 -24.77 -30.11 15.13
CA CYS A 620 -23.82 -29.22 14.45
C CYS A 620 -24.15 -29.03 12.96
N ARG A 621 -25.38 -29.33 12.54
CA ARG A 621 -25.91 -29.06 11.20
C ARG A 621 -26.45 -27.64 11.11
N TYR A 622 -26.07 -26.92 10.06
CA TYR A 622 -26.37 -25.49 9.89
C TYR A 622 -26.85 -25.16 8.48
N TYR A 623 -27.70 -24.14 8.36
CA TYR A 623 -28.07 -23.49 7.11
C TYR A 623 -27.55 -22.04 7.10
N PRO A 624 -26.81 -21.59 6.06
CA PRO A 624 -26.23 -20.24 6.02
C PRO A 624 -27.31 -19.16 5.86
N MET A 625 -27.13 -18.01 6.52
CA MET A 625 -28.11 -16.92 6.53
C MET A 625 -27.49 -15.58 6.14
N GLY A 626 -28.08 -14.91 5.14
CA GLY A 626 -27.71 -13.56 4.72
C GLY A 626 -26.36 -13.51 3.98
N HIS A 627 -25.48 -12.63 4.45
CA HIS A 627 -24.12 -12.42 3.90
C HIS A 627 -23.08 -12.46 5.05
N PRO A 628 -21.78 -12.59 4.75
CA PRO A 628 -20.73 -12.38 5.73
C PRO A 628 -20.89 -11.02 6.45
N ILE A 629 -20.65 -11.01 7.76
CA ILE A 629 -20.77 -9.84 8.64
C ILE A 629 -19.45 -9.06 8.66
N SER A 630 -18.32 -9.80 8.74
CA SER A 630 -16.99 -9.21 8.62
C SER A 630 -15.96 -10.24 8.17
N VAL A 631 -14.88 -9.76 7.55
CA VAL A 631 -13.76 -10.60 7.12
C VAL A 631 -12.45 -9.98 7.56
N HIS A 632 -11.58 -10.79 8.19
CA HIS A 632 -10.25 -10.40 8.62
C HIS A 632 -9.18 -11.22 7.90
N PHE A 633 -8.05 -10.61 7.55
CA PHE A 633 -6.79 -11.37 7.44
C PHE A 633 -6.35 -11.79 8.84
N TYR A 634 -5.84 -13.01 8.97
CA TYR A 634 -5.13 -13.48 10.16
C TYR A 634 -3.66 -13.76 9.82
N PHE A 635 -2.74 -13.24 10.63
CA PHE A 635 -1.31 -13.48 10.55
C PHE A 635 -0.78 -14.00 11.90
N LEU A 636 0.17 -14.94 11.85
CA LEU A 636 0.85 -15.48 13.03
C LEU A 636 2.35 -15.59 12.78
N ALA A 637 3.12 -14.79 13.53
CA ALA A 637 4.57 -14.61 13.37
C ALA A 637 4.95 -14.30 11.91
N ASP A 638 4.41 -13.18 11.41
CA ASP A 638 4.66 -12.61 10.06
C ASP A 638 4.41 -13.57 8.89
N ARG A 639 3.58 -14.60 9.11
CA ARG A 639 3.07 -15.51 8.08
C ARG A 639 1.56 -15.40 8.01
N PHE A 640 1.03 -15.22 6.80
CA PHE A 640 -0.40 -15.27 6.54
C PHE A 640 -0.97 -16.65 6.89
N GLN A 641 -2.08 -16.66 7.65
CA GLN A 641 -2.81 -17.86 8.07
C GLN A 641 -4.14 -18.04 7.32
N GLY A 642 -4.48 -17.12 6.41
CA GLY A 642 -5.76 -17.10 5.70
C GLY A 642 -6.76 -16.10 6.27
N PHE A 643 -8.04 -16.39 6.10
CA PHE A 643 -9.14 -15.49 6.45
C PHE A 643 -9.92 -15.98 7.66
N LEU A 644 -10.39 -15.03 8.45
CA LEU A 644 -11.47 -15.24 9.42
C LEU A 644 -12.74 -14.62 8.84
N VAL A 645 -13.79 -15.41 8.65
CA VAL A 645 -15.07 -14.96 8.09
C VAL A 645 -16.13 -15.12 9.17
N LYS A 646 -16.71 -13.99 9.59
CA LYS A 646 -17.82 -13.98 10.55
C LYS A 646 -19.15 -13.97 9.80
N HIS A 647 -20.08 -14.85 10.15
CA HIS A 647 -21.36 -15.05 9.44
C HIS A 647 -22.49 -15.48 10.38
N HIS A 648 -23.71 -15.46 9.85
CA HIS A 648 -24.91 -15.99 10.51
C HIS A 648 -25.30 -17.35 9.91
N ALA A 649 -25.73 -18.27 10.75
CA ALA A 649 -26.28 -19.55 10.31
C ALA A 649 -27.35 -20.07 11.28
N THR A 650 -28.40 -20.68 10.76
CA THR A 650 -29.44 -21.33 11.57
C THR A 650 -28.99 -22.74 11.94
N ASN A 651 -28.85 -23.04 13.23
CA ASN A 651 -28.65 -24.40 13.72
C ASN A 651 -29.95 -25.20 13.49
N LEU A 652 -29.86 -26.29 12.73
CA LEU A 652 -31.03 -27.02 12.24
C LEU A 652 -31.67 -27.93 13.30
N ALA A 653 -30.93 -28.38 14.31
CA ALA A 653 -31.48 -29.25 15.37
C ALA A 653 -32.35 -28.48 16.38
N VAL A 654 -32.09 -27.17 16.56
CA VAL A 654 -32.86 -26.31 17.49
C VAL A 654 -33.62 -25.17 16.81
N SER A 655 -33.47 -25.01 15.49
CA SER A 655 -34.03 -23.91 14.69
C SER A 655 -33.71 -22.50 15.24
N LYS A 656 -32.48 -22.29 15.71
CA LYS A 656 -32.01 -21.00 16.25
C LYS A 656 -30.92 -20.40 15.38
N LEU A 657 -30.97 -19.07 15.20
CA LEU A 657 -29.92 -18.32 14.54
C LEU A 657 -28.71 -18.19 15.47
N GLU A 658 -27.55 -18.68 15.01
CA GLU A 658 -26.27 -18.55 15.70
C GLU A 658 -25.34 -17.64 14.88
N THR A 659 -24.35 -17.02 15.54
CA THR A 659 -23.34 -16.18 14.90
C THR A 659 -21.97 -16.81 15.09
N LEU A 660 -21.33 -17.17 13.98
CA LEU A 660 -20.11 -17.98 13.95
C LEU A 660 -18.96 -17.20 13.32
N GLU A 661 -17.72 -17.60 13.60
CA GLU A 661 -16.54 -17.18 12.83
C GLU A 661 -15.81 -18.44 12.34
N THR A 662 -15.54 -18.53 11.04
CA THR A 662 -14.76 -19.61 10.41
C THR A 662 -13.33 -19.14 10.15
N TRP A 663 -12.33 -19.90 10.55
CA TRP A 663 -10.95 -19.75 10.06
C TRP A 663 -10.72 -20.67 8.85
N VAL A 664 -10.47 -20.08 7.68
CA VAL A 664 -10.01 -20.80 6.48
C VAL A 664 -8.54 -20.47 6.18
N MET A 665 -7.77 -21.49 5.80
CA MET A 665 -6.35 -21.36 5.42
C MET A 665 -6.11 -21.92 4.01
N PRO A 666 -5.25 -21.29 3.18
CA PRO A 666 -4.88 -21.84 1.89
C PRO A 666 -3.95 -23.04 2.05
N ARG A 667 -4.17 -24.09 1.24
CA ARG A 667 -3.33 -25.28 1.18
C ARG A 667 -2.01 -24.97 0.48
N LYS A 668 -0.93 -25.67 0.85
CA LYS A 668 0.39 -25.49 0.22
C LYS A 668 0.39 -26.07 -1.19
N VAL A 669 0.37 -25.17 -2.19
CA VAL A 669 0.35 -25.50 -3.63
C VAL A 669 1.71 -25.59 -4.29
N PHE A 670 2.70 -24.82 -3.82
CA PHE A 670 4.05 -24.80 -4.40
C PHE A 670 4.79 -26.11 -4.09
N LYS A 671 5.33 -26.74 -5.13
CA LYS A 671 6.09 -27.99 -5.06
C LYS A 671 7.34 -27.88 -5.91
N ILE A 672 8.49 -28.24 -5.34
CA ILE A 672 9.72 -28.51 -6.11
C ILE A 672 9.58 -29.93 -6.71
N ALA A 673 10.15 -30.14 -7.90
CA ALA A 673 10.11 -31.43 -8.59
C ALA A 673 10.86 -32.54 -7.81
N SER A 674 10.48 -33.79 -8.07
CA SER A 674 11.16 -34.99 -7.56
C SER A 674 11.44 -35.94 -8.73
N PRO A 675 12.71 -36.38 -8.95
CA PRO A 675 13.91 -35.97 -8.23
C PRO A 675 14.16 -34.45 -8.34
N PRO A 676 14.83 -33.82 -7.36
CA PRO A 676 15.21 -32.42 -7.46
C PRO A 676 16.11 -32.22 -8.68
N SER A 677 15.88 -31.17 -9.46
CA SER A 677 16.84 -30.73 -10.46
C SER A 677 18.11 -30.24 -9.76
N ASP A 678 19.28 -30.42 -10.39
CA ASP A 678 20.57 -29.83 -9.97
C ASP A 678 20.48 -28.30 -9.80
N PHE A 679 19.46 -27.69 -10.37
CA PHE A 679 19.16 -26.26 -10.32
C PHE A 679 18.54 -25.81 -8.97
N GLY A 680 19.39 -25.49 -8.00
CA GLY A 680 18.99 -25.06 -6.65
C GLY A 680 18.67 -23.57 -6.42
N ARG A 681 18.53 -22.71 -7.44
CA ARG A 681 18.28 -21.25 -7.20
C ARG A 681 16.84 -20.89 -6.86
N LEU A 682 15.83 -21.65 -7.30
CA LEU A 682 14.42 -21.32 -7.05
C LEU A 682 14.05 -21.57 -5.59
N GLN A 683 13.55 -20.55 -4.89
CA GLN A 683 13.09 -20.67 -3.50
C GLN A 683 11.57 -20.83 -3.37
N PHE A 684 10.81 -20.13 -4.21
CA PHE A 684 9.34 -20.07 -4.13
C PHE A 684 8.75 -19.56 -5.45
N SER A 685 7.51 -19.94 -5.76
CA SER A 685 6.74 -19.33 -6.85
C SER A 685 5.24 -19.26 -6.50
N GLU A 686 4.65 -18.13 -6.83
CA GLU A 686 3.32 -17.70 -6.38
C GLU A 686 2.62 -16.94 -7.50
N ILE A 687 1.29 -17.08 -7.60
CA ILE A 687 0.46 -16.40 -8.58
C ILE A 687 -0.54 -15.52 -7.81
N GLY A 688 -0.70 -14.26 -8.22
CA GLY A 688 -1.58 -13.31 -7.52
C GLY A 688 -1.87 -12.06 -8.33
N THR A 689 -2.57 -11.12 -7.70
CA THR A 689 -2.83 -9.76 -8.22
C THR A 689 -2.22 -8.72 -7.27
N ASP A 690 -2.15 -7.46 -7.73
CA ASP A 690 -1.76 -6.32 -6.87
C ASP A 690 -0.33 -6.46 -6.30
N TRP A 691 0.64 -6.73 -7.20
CA TRP A 691 2.06 -6.85 -6.88
C TRP A 691 2.64 -5.52 -6.38
N ASP A 692 2.99 -5.48 -5.09
CA ASP A 692 3.72 -4.39 -4.47
C ASP A 692 5.22 -4.52 -4.81
N ALA A 693 5.67 -3.84 -5.87
CA ALA A 693 7.08 -3.84 -6.27
C ALA A 693 8.04 -3.14 -5.28
N LYS A 694 7.53 -2.48 -4.23
CA LYS A 694 8.31 -1.87 -3.15
C LYS A 694 8.59 -2.88 -2.04
N GLU A 695 7.58 -3.63 -1.60
CA GLU A 695 7.70 -4.64 -0.53
C GLU A 695 7.86 -6.09 -1.01
N ARG A 696 7.71 -6.34 -2.31
CA ARG A 696 7.89 -7.63 -3.01
C ARG A 696 6.92 -8.72 -2.54
N LEU A 697 5.64 -8.37 -2.49
CA LEU A 697 4.52 -9.24 -2.11
C LEU A 697 3.25 -8.87 -2.89
N PHE A 698 2.28 -9.79 -2.97
CA PHE A 698 0.95 -9.49 -3.48
C PHE A 698 0.08 -8.89 -2.37
N ARG A 699 -0.61 -7.77 -2.65
CA ARG A 699 -1.56 -7.16 -1.69
C ARG A 699 -2.90 -7.89 -1.65
N ASN A 700 -3.24 -8.66 -2.68
CA ASN A 700 -4.23 -9.73 -2.61
C ASN A 700 -3.61 -10.97 -1.92
N PHE A 701 -3.39 -10.89 -0.59
CA PHE A 701 -2.73 -11.95 0.19
C PHE A 701 -3.43 -13.32 0.09
N GLY A 702 -4.73 -13.34 -0.25
CA GLY A 702 -5.48 -14.59 -0.45
C GLY A 702 -5.36 -15.18 -1.85
N GLY A 703 -4.76 -14.49 -2.82
CA GLY A 703 -4.79 -14.92 -4.22
C GLY A 703 -6.21 -15.08 -4.76
N LEU A 704 -7.17 -14.27 -4.28
CA LEU A 704 -8.58 -14.35 -4.67
C LEU A 704 -8.73 -13.83 -6.10
N ILE A 705 -8.89 -14.74 -7.06
CA ILE A 705 -8.90 -14.46 -8.50
C ILE A 705 -10.22 -14.97 -9.10
N GLY A 706 -10.87 -14.15 -9.92
CA GLY A 706 -12.04 -14.48 -10.72
C GLY A 706 -11.74 -14.50 -12.23
N PRO A 707 -12.76 -14.69 -13.08
CA PRO A 707 -12.55 -14.95 -14.51
C PRO A 707 -12.09 -13.73 -15.32
N MET A 708 -12.20 -12.53 -14.76
CA MET A 708 -11.85 -11.26 -15.43
C MET A 708 -10.55 -10.63 -14.88
N ASP A 709 -9.87 -11.29 -13.95
CA ASP A 709 -8.62 -10.80 -13.38
C ASP A 709 -7.41 -11.20 -14.25
N GLU A 710 -6.35 -10.39 -14.21
CA GLU A 710 -5.12 -10.59 -14.98
C GLU A 710 -3.97 -11.07 -14.05
N PRO A 711 -3.77 -12.39 -13.89
CA PRO A 711 -2.85 -12.94 -12.89
C PRO A 711 -1.38 -12.66 -13.22
N ILE A 712 -0.61 -12.36 -12.18
CA ILE A 712 0.84 -12.12 -12.24
C ILE A 712 1.55 -13.33 -11.65
N GLY A 713 2.50 -13.91 -12.39
CA GLY A 713 3.35 -14.99 -11.88
C GLY A 713 4.66 -14.45 -11.32
N MET A 714 4.93 -14.72 -10.04
CA MET A 714 6.14 -14.32 -9.32
C MET A 714 7.01 -15.53 -8.98
N GLN A 715 8.34 -15.32 -9.00
CA GLN A 715 9.35 -16.29 -8.61
C GLN A 715 10.39 -15.62 -7.70
N LYS A 716 10.78 -16.31 -6.63
CA LYS A 716 11.80 -15.87 -5.68
C LYS A 716 13.07 -16.70 -5.83
N TRP A 717 14.23 -16.04 -5.82
CA TRP A 717 15.52 -16.61 -6.19
C TRP A 717 16.57 -16.45 -5.10
N GLY A 718 17.38 -17.48 -4.91
CA GLY A 718 18.68 -17.39 -4.24
C GLY A 718 19.76 -16.79 -5.15
N LYS A 719 20.89 -16.40 -4.55
CA LYS A 719 22.09 -15.99 -5.27
C LYS A 719 22.68 -17.18 -6.04
N GLY A 720 23.32 -16.94 -7.18
CA GLY A 720 23.96 -17.97 -8.00
C GLY A 720 24.38 -17.42 -9.36
N PRO A 721 24.81 -18.27 -10.32
CA PRO A 721 25.10 -17.83 -11.69
C PRO A 721 23.83 -17.38 -12.43
N ASN A 722 24.01 -16.63 -13.53
CA ASN A 722 22.93 -16.32 -14.46
C ASN A 722 22.37 -17.62 -15.07
N VAL A 723 21.04 -17.68 -15.24
CA VAL A 723 20.33 -18.87 -15.74
C VAL A 723 19.07 -18.44 -16.51
N THR A 724 18.64 -19.22 -17.48
CA THR A 724 17.33 -19.05 -18.14
C THR A 724 16.40 -20.18 -17.72
N VAL A 725 15.15 -19.87 -17.37
CA VAL A 725 14.11 -20.87 -17.09
C VAL A 725 12.87 -20.62 -17.94
N THR A 726 12.19 -21.70 -18.32
CA THR A 726 10.92 -21.66 -19.05
C THR A 726 9.76 -21.69 -18.06
N VAL A 727 8.80 -20.77 -18.21
CA VAL A 727 7.56 -20.71 -17.42
C VAL A 727 6.39 -21.07 -18.33
N ILE A 728 5.55 -21.99 -17.87
CA ILE A 728 4.42 -22.54 -18.65
C ILE A 728 3.14 -22.44 -17.81
N TRP A 729 2.11 -21.84 -18.39
CA TRP A 729 0.79 -21.66 -17.78
C TRP A 729 -0.20 -22.67 -18.39
N VAL A 730 -0.84 -23.46 -17.54
CA VAL A 730 -1.76 -24.55 -17.93
C VAL A 730 -3.12 -24.32 -17.28
N ASP A 731 -4.17 -24.33 -18.10
CA ASP A 731 -5.55 -24.12 -17.65
C ASP A 731 -6.19 -25.40 -17.04
N PRO A 732 -7.40 -25.32 -16.47
CA PRO A 732 -8.04 -26.44 -15.78
C PRO A 732 -8.44 -27.63 -16.68
N ILE A 733 -8.37 -27.49 -18.00
CA ILE A 733 -8.62 -28.57 -18.99
C ILE A 733 -7.38 -28.88 -19.83
N ASN A 734 -6.18 -28.63 -19.29
CA ASN A 734 -4.89 -28.96 -19.91
C ASN A 734 -4.56 -28.17 -21.20
N VAL A 735 -5.18 -27.00 -21.43
CA VAL A 735 -4.75 -26.06 -22.47
C VAL A 735 -3.55 -25.27 -21.96
N ILE A 736 -2.42 -25.31 -22.69
CA ILE A 736 -1.28 -24.43 -22.44
C ILE A 736 -1.64 -23.02 -22.91
N ALA A 737 -1.80 -22.11 -21.95
CA ALA A 737 -2.27 -20.75 -22.17
C ALA A 737 -1.15 -19.78 -22.57
N ALA A 738 0.04 -19.97 -22.01
CA ALA A 738 1.24 -19.20 -22.32
C ALA A 738 2.52 -20.00 -22.01
N THR A 739 3.56 -19.80 -22.82
CA THR A 739 4.93 -20.29 -22.54
C THR A 739 5.92 -19.17 -22.84
N TYR A 740 6.86 -18.91 -21.93
CA TYR A 740 7.91 -17.90 -22.11
C TYR A 740 9.16 -18.22 -21.28
N ASP A 741 10.32 -17.83 -21.79
CA ASP A 741 11.60 -17.92 -21.07
C ASP A 741 11.91 -16.61 -20.31
N ILE A 742 12.48 -16.73 -19.11
CA ILE A 742 12.99 -15.60 -18.32
C ILE A 742 14.47 -15.80 -17.95
N LEU A 743 15.28 -14.76 -18.20
CA LEU A 743 16.66 -14.69 -17.75
C LEU A 743 16.69 -14.22 -16.29
N ILE A 744 17.28 -15.03 -15.41
CA ILE A 744 17.46 -14.74 -13.99
C ILE A 744 18.91 -14.32 -13.75
N GLU A 745 19.13 -13.02 -13.54
CA GLU A 745 20.45 -12.47 -13.23
C GLU A 745 21.00 -13.04 -11.89
N SER A 746 22.31 -13.06 -11.75
CA SER A 746 23.02 -13.62 -10.57
C SER A 746 22.68 -12.94 -9.23
N ASN A 747 22.29 -11.67 -9.30
CA ASN A 747 21.84 -10.82 -8.19
C ASN A 747 20.30 -10.65 -8.14
N ALA A 748 19.55 -11.26 -9.06
CA ALA A 748 18.10 -11.22 -9.02
C ALA A 748 17.58 -12.00 -7.81
N GLU A 749 16.79 -11.33 -6.96
CA GLU A 749 16.14 -11.92 -5.78
C GLU A 749 14.67 -12.29 -6.06
N TYR A 750 14.04 -11.59 -7.01
CA TYR A 750 12.64 -11.73 -7.40
C TYR A 750 12.49 -11.44 -8.90
N THR A 751 11.64 -12.20 -9.58
CA THR A 751 11.11 -11.87 -10.91
C THR A 751 9.60 -11.98 -10.90
N HIS A 752 8.93 -11.16 -11.73
CA HIS A 752 7.48 -11.21 -11.92
C HIS A 752 7.14 -10.91 -13.38
N TYR A 753 6.09 -11.53 -13.90
CA TYR A 753 5.55 -11.26 -15.23
C TYR A 753 4.03 -11.46 -15.26
N LYS A 754 3.34 -10.65 -16.06
CA LYS A 754 1.90 -10.72 -16.29
C LYS A 754 1.66 -11.14 -17.75
N PRO A 755 1.36 -12.41 -18.05
CA PRO A 755 1.10 -12.82 -19.42
C PRO A 755 -0.18 -12.14 -19.97
N PRO A 756 -0.20 -11.72 -21.25
CA PRO A 756 -1.38 -11.12 -21.87
C PRO A 756 -2.39 -12.22 -22.27
N LEU A 757 -3.07 -12.78 -21.28
CA LEU A 757 -4.06 -13.84 -21.46
C LEU A 757 -5.42 -13.24 -21.86
N ASN A 758 -6.03 -13.74 -22.93
CA ASN A 758 -7.39 -13.38 -23.31
C ASN A 758 -8.40 -13.79 -22.23
N LEU A 759 -9.33 -12.89 -21.94
CA LEU A 759 -10.40 -13.05 -20.95
C LEU A 759 -11.73 -13.53 -21.59
N PRO A 760 -12.61 -14.21 -20.85
CA PRO A 760 -12.45 -14.64 -19.46
C PRO A 760 -11.48 -15.82 -19.32
N LEU A 761 -10.77 -15.88 -18.20
CA LEU A 761 -10.05 -17.09 -17.79
C LEU A 761 -11.06 -18.20 -17.45
N ARG A 762 -10.74 -19.44 -17.82
CA ARG A 762 -11.59 -20.60 -17.51
C ARG A 762 -11.58 -20.85 -16.00
N PRO A 763 -12.73 -20.93 -15.31
CA PRO A 763 -12.76 -21.26 -13.90
C PRO A 763 -12.24 -22.66 -13.60
N GLY A 764 -11.63 -22.83 -12.43
CA GLY A 764 -11.01 -24.07 -11.98
C GLY A 764 -9.59 -23.87 -11.45
N VAL A 765 -8.90 -24.98 -11.18
CA VAL A 765 -7.54 -24.98 -10.65
C VAL A 765 -6.52 -24.93 -11.80
N TRP A 766 -5.90 -23.77 -11.97
CA TRP A 766 -4.80 -23.56 -12.91
C TRP A 766 -3.48 -24.07 -12.33
N THR A 767 -2.54 -24.43 -13.21
CA THR A 767 -1.18 -24.86 -12.83
C THR A 767 -0.12 -24.06 -13.59
N VAL A 768 0.88 -23.53 -12.89
CA VAL A 768 2.05 -22.89 -13.51
C VAL A 768 3.28 -23.72 -13.20
N LYS A 769 4.01 -24.12 -14.24
CA LYS A 769 5.22 -24.96 -14.18
C LYS A 769 6.45 -24.13 -14.52
N ILE A 770 7.57 -24.43 -13.87
CA ILE A 770 8.90 -23.86 -14.13
C ILE A 770 9.83 -25.00 -14.52
N LEU A 771 10.55 -24.83 -15.63
CA LEU A 771 11.45 -25.82 -16.21
C LEU A 771 12.83 -25.21 -16.53
N HIS A 772 13.87 -26.04 -16.54
CA HIS A 772 15.22 -25.69 -16.93
C HIS A 772 15.69 -26.71 -17.98
N HIS A 773 15.89 -26.27 -19.23
CA HIS A 773 16.16 -27.15 -20.37
C HIS A 773 15.16 -28.32 -20.48
N TRP A 774 13.86 -28.02 -20.38
CA TRP A 774 12.74 -28.98 -20.34
C TRP A 774 12.69 -29.94 -19.13
N VAL A 775 13.69 -29.93 -18.24
CA VAL A 775 13.63 -30.65 -16.96
C VAL A 775 12.70 -29.88 -15.99
N PRO A 776 11.69 -30.50 -15.37
CA PRO A 776 10.86 -29.85 -14.36
C PRO A 776 11.67 -29.39 -13.15
N VAL A 777 11.48 -28.14 -12.73
CA VAL A 777 12.09 -27.56 -11.53
C VAL A 777 11.06 -27.48 -10.40
N ALA A 778 9.89 -26.91 -10.70
CA ALA A 778 8.81 -26.72 -9.74
C ALA A 778 7.45 -26.51 -10.42
N GLU A 779 6.37 -26.62 -9.65
CA GLU A 779 5.05 -26.13 -10.02
C GLU A 779 4.36 -25.41 -8.86
N THR A 780 3.38 -24.57 -9.19
CA THR A 780 2.45 -23.93 -8.26
C THR A 780 1.06 -23.90 -8.88
N LYS A 781 0.02 -23.68 -8.08
CA LYS A 781 -1.38 -23.72 -8.53
C LYS A 781 -2.18 -22.56 -7.96
N PHE A 782 -3.20 -22.11 -8.70
CA PHE A 782 -4.11 -21.05 -8.26
C PHE A 782 -5.55 -21.33 -8.69
N LEU A 783 -6.51 -20.68 -8.03
CA LEU A 783 -7.93 -20.79 -8.35
C LEU A 783 -8.34 -19.63 -9.26
N VAL A 784 -8.97 -19.92 -10.39
CA VAL A 784 -9.88 -18.97 -11.03
C VAL A 784 -11.28 -19.35 -10.58
N THR A 785 -11.89 -18.50 -9.76
CA THR A 785 -13.17 -18.79 -9.09
C THR A 785 -14.33 -18.50 -10.05
N PRO A 786 -15.27 -19.44 -10.29
CA PRO A 786 -16.49 -19.11 -11.00
C PRO A 786 -17.34 -18.19 -10.12
N LEU A 787 -17.88 -17.11 -10.69
CA LEU A 787 -18.69 -16.13 -9.97
C LEU A 787 -20.09 -16.67 -9.68
N ALA A 788 -20.50 -16.72 -8.40
CA ALA A 788 -21.88 -16.96 -8.00
C ALA A 788 -22.74 -15.68 -8.04
N PHE A 789 -22.08 -14.52 -7.95
CA PHE A 789 -22.71 -13.20 -7.98
C PHE A 789 -22.23 -12.36 -9.17
N PHE A 790 -23.09 -11.48 -9.66
CA PHE A 790 -22.75 -10.40 -10.58
C PHE A 790 -23.48 -9.13 -10.14
N ASN A 791 -22.77 -8.01 -10.00
CA ASN A 791 -23.29 -6.78 -9.38
C ASN A 791 -23.97 -7.01 -8.02
N ARG A 792 -23.41 -7.92 -7.21
CA ARG A 792 -23.89 -8.34 -5.88
C ARG A 792 -25.27 -9.02 -5.87
N GLN A 793 -25.76 -9.46 -7.02
CA GLN A 793 -26.98 -10.28 -7.16
C GLN A 793 -26.62 -11.68 -7.67
N PRO A 794 -27.41 -12.73 -7.39
CA PRO A 794 -27.16 -14.07 -7.93
C PRO A 794 -27.09 -14.05 -9.46
N ILE A 795 -26.05 -14.69 -10.01
CA ILE A 795 -25.73 -14.63 -11.44
C ILE A 795 -26.79 -15.31 -12.32
N LYS A 796 -27.11 -14.70 -13.46
CA LYS A 796 -28.13 -15.19 -14.41
C LYS A 796 -27.53 -16.04 -15.52
N LYS A 797 -28.36 -16.92 -16.11
CA LYS A 797 -27.96 -17.82 -17.21
C LYS A 797 -27.34 -17.10 -18.41
N GLU A 798 -27.86 -15.92 -18.74
CA GLU A 798 -27.35 -15.05 -19.82
C GLU A 798 -25.92 -14.53 -19.55
N GLU A 799 -25.57 -14.38 -18.27
CA GLU A 799 -24.28 -13.81 -17.84
C GLU A 799 -23.19 -14.89 -17.76
N LEU A 800 -23.55 -16.15 -17.46
CA LEU A 800 -22.60 -17.28 -17.34
C LEU A 800 -21.68 -17.42 -18.56
N VAL A 801 -22.23 -17.34 -19.77
CA VAL A 801 -21.50 -17.53 -21.03
C VAL A 801 -20.35 -16.53 -21.18
N LYS A 802 -20.50 -15.33 -20.60
CA LYS A 802 -19.49 -14.26 -20.60
C LYS A 802 -18.36 -14.48 -19.59
N PHE A 803 -18.55 -15.32 -18.57
CA PHE A 803 -17.62 -15.45 -17.46
C PHE A 803 -17.06 -16.86 -17.23
N HIS A 804 -17.81 -17.93 -17.49
CA HIS A 804 -17.41 -19.29 -17.05
C HIS A 804 -16.90 -20.20 -18.17
N ASN A 805 -17.12 -19.87 -19.45
CA ASN A 805 -16.78 -20.78 -20.55
C ASN A 805 -15.29 -20.74 -20.99
N GLY A 806 -14.51 -19.78 -20.48
CA GLY A 806 -13.16 -19.48 -20.96
C GLY A 806 -13.15 -18.58 -22.21
N PRO A 807 -11.97 -18.31 -22.82
CA PRO A 807 -11.85 -17.34 -23.90
C PRO A 807 -12.42 -17.90 -25.22
N PRO A 808 -12.87 -17.03 -26.15
CA PRO A 808 -13.30 -17.44 -27.47
C PRO A 808 -12.27 -18.36 -28.18
N LYS A 809 -12.77 -19.44 -28.79
CA LYS A 809 -11.96 -20.47 -29.48
C LYS A 809 -10.92 -21.19 -28.60
N ASN A 810 -11.00 -21.10 -27.27
CA ASN A 810 -9.99 -21.60 -26.31
C ASN A 810 -8.58 -20.98 -26.48
N ALA A 811 -8.46 -19.84 -27.16
CA ALA A 811 -7.18 -19.21 -27.47
C ALA A 811 -6.85 -18.11 -26.44
N TYR A 812 -5.95 -18.42 -25.50
CA TYR A 812 -5.46 -17.45 -24.51
C TYR A 812 -4.47 -16.43 -25.09
N MET A 813 -3.79 -16.77 -26.20
CA MET A 813 -2.87 -15.90 -26.93
C MET A 813 -3.02 -16.14 -28.44
N GLU A 814 -2.45 -15.27 -29.28
CA GLU A 814 -2.38 -15.49 -30.74
C GLU A 814 -1.48 -16.69 -31.11
N GLN A 815 -0.50 -17.02 -30.26
CA GLN A 815 0.38 -18.17 -30.43
C GLN A 815 -0.28 -19.44 -29.90
N ASN A 816 -0.26 -20.52 -30.70
CA ASN A 816 -0.77 -21.83 -30.32
C ASN A 816 0.36 -22.71 -29.74
N PHE A 817 0.17 -23.20 -28.52
CA PHE A 817 1.14 -24.04 -27.80
C PHE A 817 0.81 -25.55 -27.80
N GLN A 818 -0.24 -26.00 -28.51
CA GLN A 818 -0.68 -27.41 -28.53
C GLN A 818 0.43 -28.43 -28.84
N GLY A 819 1.44 -28.06 -29.64
CA GLY A 819 2.59 -28.93 -29.92
C GLY A 819 3.46 -29.28 -28.71
N LEU A 820 3.33 -28.55 -27.60
CA LEU A 820 4.02 -28.83 -26.34
C LEU A 820 3.27 -29.83 -25.43
N ASN A 821 1.98 -30.10 -25.69
CA ASN A 821 1.19 -31.02 -24.87
C ASN A 821 1.76 -32.45 -24.87
N THR A 822 2.29 -32.91 -26.01
CA THR A 822 2.97 -34.22 -26.11
C THR A 822 4.33 -34.20 -25.41
N VAL A 823 5.13 -33.14 -25.62
CA VAL A 823 6.47 -32.96 -25.04
C VAL A 823 6.44 -32.93 -23.51
N LEU A 824 5.40 -32.31 -22.93
CA LEU A 824 5.24 -32.12 -21.49
C LEU A 824 4.38 -33.19 -20.81
N ASN A 825 3.85 -34.17 -21.57
CA ASN A 825 2.87 -35.16 -21.15
C ASN A 825 1.63 -34.53 -20.47
N ILE A 826 1.00 -33.58 -21.15
CA ILE A 826 -0.19 -32.84 -20.72
C ILE A 826 -1.35 -33.14 -21.72
N PRO A 827 -1.98 -34.33 -21.65
CA PRO A 827 -3.08 -34.69 -22.54
C PRO A 827 -4.36 -33.93 -22.20
N VAL A 828 -5.04 -33.37 -23.21
CA VAL A 828 -6.38 -32.78 -23.06
C VAL A 828 -7.41 -33.91 -23.09
N ASN A 829 -8.07 -34.16 -21.96
CA ASN A 829 -9.10 -35.19 -21.86
C ASN A 829 -10.46 -34.62 -22.31
N ILE A 830 -11.05 -35.20 -23.36
CA ILE A 830 -12.35 -34.79 -23.93
C ILE A 830 -13.46 -34.77 -22.85
N ALA A 831 -13.46 -35.71 -21.90
CA ALA A 831 -14.44 -35.71 -20.81
C ALA A 831 -14.33 -34.44 -19.94
N GLN A 832 -13.11 -34.00 -19.62
CA GLN A 832 -12.89 -32.76 -18.86
C GLN A 832 -13.31 -31.51 -19.65
N VAL A 833 -13.20 -31.53 -20.99
CA VAL A 833 -13.69 -30.46 -21.86
C VAL A 833 -15.22 -30.36 -21.80
N GLU A 834 -15.94 -31.48 -21.90
CA GLU A 834 -17.41 -31.48 -21.79
C GLU A 834 -17.87 -31.15 -20.36
N ASP A 835 -17.19 -31.65 -19.32
CA ASP A 835 -17.46 -31.30 -17.93
C ASP A 835 -17.32 -29.80 -17.67
N ALA A 836 -16.27 -29.16 -18.21
CA ALA A 836 -16.10 -27.71 -18.12
C ALA A 836 -17.25 -26.94 -18.79
N LYS A 837 -17.74 -27.40 -19.96
CA LYS A 837 -18.92 -26.80 -20.61
C LYS A 837 -20.20 -26.99 -19.79
N ARG A 838 -20.40 -28.18 -19.20
CA ARG A 838 -21.57 -28.47 -18.33
C ARG A 838 -21.55 -27.57 -17.09
N ASN A 839 -20.39 -27.43 -16.46
CA ASN A 839 -20.20 -26.59 -15.28
C ASN A 839 -20.39 -25.09 -15.59
N ALA A 840 -19.94 -24.62 -16.75
CA ALA A 840 -20.15 -23.24 -17.22
C ALA A 840 -21.62 -22.87 -17.50
N ALA A 841 -22.57 -23.80 -17.37
CA ALA A 841 -24.01 -23.58 -17.53
C ALA A 841 -24.81 -23.68 -16.20
N LEU A 842 -24.13 -23.83 -15.05
CA LEU A 842 -24.78 -23.99 -13.74
C LEU A 842 -25.21 -22.65 -13.13
N THR A 843 -26.31 -22.65 -12.37
CA THR A 843 -26.85 -21.51 -11.63
C THR A 843 -27.38 -21.93 -10.25
N GLY A 844 -27.38 -21.01 -9.27
CA GLY A 844 -27.90 -21.26 -7.93
C GLY A 844 -27.10 -22.33 -7.19
N THR A 845 -27.77 -23.17 -6.39
CA THR A 845 -27.13 -24.20 -5.56
C THR A 845 -26.12 -25.07 -6.31
N LYS A 846 -26.41 -25.50 -7.55
CA LYS A 846 -25.47 -26.31 -8.34
C LYS A 846 -24.19 -25.57 -8.73
N LEU A 847 -24.24 -24.25 -8.85
CA LEU A 847 -23.06 -23.40 -9.07
C LEU A 847 -22.31 -23.17 -7.75
N GLU A 848 -23.02 -22.98 -6.64
CA GLU A 848 -22.46 -22.88 -5.30
C GLU A 848 -21.73 -24.18 -4.90
N ASP A 849 -22.32 -25.35 -5.15
CA ASP A 849 -21.69 -26.68 -5.01
C ASP A 849 -20.38 -26.79 -5.81
N TRP A 850 -20.34 -26.24 -7.02
CA TRP A 850 -19.15 -26.24 -7.88
C TRP A 850 -18.07 -25.27 -7.37
N VAL A 851 -18.46 -24.08 -6.90
CA VAL A 851 -17.57 -23.12 -6.22
C VAL A 851 -16.96 -23.78 -4.98
N ASP A 852 -17.78 -24.33 -4.09
CA ASP A 852 -17.34 -24.93 -2.82
C ASP A 852 -16.44 -26.14 -3.04
N SER A 853 -16.75 -26.97 -4.05
CA SER A 853 -15.88 -28.04 -4.50
C SER A 853 -14.51 -27.51 -4.94
N LEU A 854 -14.46 -26.53 -5.85
CA LEU A 854 -13.21 -25.92 -6.30
C LEU A 854 -12.42 -25.23 -5.19
N VAL A 855 -13.09 -24.53 -4.27
CA VAL A 855 -12.47 -23.87 -3.11
C VAL A 855 -11.87 -24.92 -2.16
N SER A 856 -12.59 -26.01 -1.85
CA SER A 856 -12.11 -27.06 -0.94
C SER A 856 -10.83 -27.78 -1.40
N ASN A 857 -10.55 -27.79 -2.71
CA ASN A 857 -9.31 -28.33 -3.29
C ASN A 857 -8.07 -27.49 -2.93
N LEU A 858 -8.24 -26.20 -2.64
CA LEU A 858 -7.16 -25.23 -2.42
C LEU A 858 -7.23 -24.53 -1.06
N TRP A 859 -8.34 -24.66 -0.33
CA TRP A 859 -8.58 -24.12 1.00
C TRP A 859 -9.04 -25.22 1.95
N SER A 860 -8.90 -24.97 3.25
CA SER A 860 -9.44 -25.80 4.31
C SER A 860 -9.94 -24.92 5.45
N ALA A 861 -11.15 -25.18 5.95
CA ALA A 861 -11.58 -24.68 7.25
C ALA A 861 -10.71 -25.35 8.33
N VAL A 862 -9.82 -24.56 8.94
CA VAL A 862 -8.91 -25.00 10.00
C VAL A 862 -9.67 -25.09 11.31
N ASP A 863 -10.59 -24.16 11.55
CA ASP A 863 -11.44 -24.16 12.73
C ASP A 863 -12.71 -23.31 12.55
N ILE A 864 -13.68 -23.46 13.47
CA ILE A 864 -14.90 -22.65 13.54
C ILE A 864 -15.31 -22.46 15.01
N CYS A 865 -15.82 -21.28 15.36
CA CYS A 865 -16.21 -20.92 16.72
C CYS A 865 -17.53 -20.15 16.76
N ALA A 866 -18.20 -20.15 17.91
CA ALA A 866 -19.41 -19.36 18.16
C ALA A 866 -19.11 -18.04 18.87
N SER A 867 -19.68 -16.94 18.39
CA SER A 867 -19.58 -15.60 19.01
C SER A 867 -20.48 -15.42 20.24
N GLY A 868 -21.37 -16.39 20.52
CA GLY A 868 -22.34 -16.37 21.60
C GLY A 868 -22.79 -17.80 21.94
N PRO A 869 -23.97 -18.00 22.57
CA PRO A 869 -24.52 -19.32 22.83
C PRO A 869 -24.65 -20.16 21.55
N THR A 870 -24.35 -21.46 21.65
CA THR A 870 -24.43 -22.41 20.55
C THR A 870 -24.96 -23.77 21.02
N SER A 871 -25.61 -24.49 20.13
CA SER A 871 -26.24 -25.80 20.38
C SER A 871 -25.41 -26.97 19.84
N CYS A 872 -24.30 -26.67 19.16
CA CYS A 872 -23.31 -27.64 18.71
C CYS A 872 -22.30 -27.93 19.85
N PRO A 873 -22.28 -29.12 20.47
CA PRO A 873 -21.54 -29.37 21.71
C PRO A 873 -20.02 -29.40 21.55
N VAL A 874 -19.51 -29.46 20.32
CA VAL A 874 -18.07 -29.42 19.99
C VAL A 874 -17.57 -28.02 19.56
N MET A 875 -18.46 -27.02 19.53
CA MET A 875 -18.16 -25.66 19.08
C MET A 875 -17.58 -24.81 20.23
N GLN A 876 -16.33 -24.33 20.10
CA GLN A 876 -15.72 -23.46 21.10
C GLN A 876 -16.28 -22.03 21.01
N ALA A 877 -16.38 -21.33 22.15
CA ALA A 877 -16.62 -19.88 22.18
C ALA A 877 -15.43 -19.11 21.60
N CYS A 878 -15.67 -18.22 20.64
CA CYS A 878 -14.62 -17.51 19.88
C CYS A 878 -13.59 -16.78 20.75
N SER A 879 -14.04 -16.15 21.84
CA SER A 879 -13.17 -15.42 22.79
C SER A 879 -12.21 -16.30 23.60
N GLN A 880 -12.41 -17.63 23.59
CA GLN A 880 -11.51 -18.60 24.23
C GLN A 880 -10.51 -19.24 23.25
N THR A 881 -10.65 -18.98 21.94
CA THR A 881 -9.70 -19.46 20.92
C THR A 881 -8.42 -18.61 20.92
N ALA A 882 -7.34 -19.13 20.32
CA ALA A 882 -6.10 -18.37 20.11
C ALA A 882 -6.03 -17.66 18.73
N TRP A 883 -7.06 -17.80 17.90
CA TRP A 883 -7.06 -17.41 16.49
C TRP A 883 -8.17 -16.43 16.10
N SER A 884 -9.32 -16.43 16.80
CA SER A 884 -10.48 -15.59 16.42
C SER A 884 -10.18 -14.10 16.49
N SER A 885 -10.88 -13.31 15.67
CA SER A 885 -10.87 -11.84 15.81
C SER A 885 -11.43 -11.38 17.17
N HIS A 886 -12.22 -12.22 17.84
CA HIS A 886 -12.75 -12.01 19.20
C HIS A 886 -11.85 -12.54 20.32
N SER A 887 -10.70 -13.14 20.01
CA SER A 887 -9.70 -13.53 21.02
C SER A 887 -8.97 -12.29 21.60
N PRO A 888 -8.49 -12.33 22.87
CA PRO A 888 -7.84 -11.19 23.50
C PRO A 888 -6.57 -10.74 22.75
N ASP A 889 -6.43 -9.43 22.56
CA ASP A 889 -5.30 -8.80 21.88
C ASP A 889 -4.72 -7.61 22.68
N PRO A 890 -4.11 -7.85 23.86
CA PRO A 890 -3.74 -6.80 24.81
C PRO A 890 -2.71 -5.78 24.31
N LYS A 891 -2.00 -6.07 23.21
CA LYS A 891 -1.09 -5.11 22.55
C LYS A 891 -1.84 -4.01 21.78
N SER A 892 -3.08 -4.26 21.38
CA SER A 892 -3.95 -3.29 20.68
C SER A 892 -5.09 -2.75 21.56
N GLU A 893 -5.44 -3.46 22.64
CA GLU A 893 -6.51 -3.04 23.55
C GLU A 893 -6.18 -1.73 24.32
N MET A 894 -7.16 -0.85 24.37
CA MET A 894 -7.08 0.52 24.89
C MET A 894 -7.82 0.61 26.23
N GLY A 895 -7.11 0.38 27.34
CA GLY A 895 -7.65 0.30 28.72
C GLY A 895 -7.84 1.65 29.43
N PRO A 896 -8.10 1.68 30.74
CA PRO A 896 -8.13 2.92 31.52
C PRO A 896 -6.74 3.57 31.60
N VAL A 897 -6.71 4.89 31.84
CA VAL A 897 -5.47 5.64 32.06
C VAL A 897 -4.85 5.24 33.39
N LYS A 898 -3.57 4.84 33.37
CA LYS A 898 -2.80 4.45 34.57
C LYS A 898 -2.44 5.68 35.42
N PRO A 899 -2.05 5.52 36.71
CA PRO A 899 -1.66 6.64 37.58
C PRO A 899 -0.51 7.51 37.03
N ASN A 900 0.41 6.92 36.24
CA ASN A 900 1.48 7.65 35.54
C ASN A 900 1.00 8.35 34.24
N GLY A 901 -0.31 8.45 34.00
CA GLY A 901 -0.89 9.11 32.83
C GLY A 901 -0.79 8.35 31.50
N ARG A 902 -0.26 7.12 31.49
CA ARG A 902 0.01 6.32 30.28
C ARG A 902 -1.05 5.23 30.07
N LEU A 903 -1.06 4.62 28.88
CA LEU A 903 -1.86 3.42 28.55
C LEU A 903 -0.99 2.17 28.32
N ARG A 904 0.19 2.35 27.74
CA ARG A 904 1.22 1.30 27.59
C ARG A 904 1.82 0.92 28.94
#